data_AF-X2CMI5-F1
#
_entry.id   AF-X2CMI5-F1
#
_cell.length_a   1.000
_cell.length_b   1.000
_cell.length_c   1.000
_cell.angle_alpha   90.00
_cell.angle_beta   90.00
_cell.angle_gamma   90.00
#
_symmetry.space_group_name_H-M   'P 1'
#
loop_
_entity.id
_entity.type
_entity.pdbx_description
1 polymer ?
#
loop_
_entity_poly.entity_id
_entity_poly.type
_entity_poly.pdbx_seq_one_letter_code
_entity_poly.pdbx_strand_id
1 'polypeptide(L)'
;LLVLFVNLYVLQNNVVSNEIVNLKNPNLRNGWVGKNLTLQDEKIVLNAEDGDEIDPNGSHIELPQKSEKAELQMQAQGNDDNEDLKRQIGEFVDQAQLANTKADAAVAEAEKSLEKAKDAEEQVKQDEGNVTTATTKAKAEAQKAVDAAKTKKKDAKTNADNAKQESEKKGDQELRATLDKVKKFAEKAEQALSGAQTEQKKAEWAAKIAEELKKAYEAKRNANDSKEAAEKTKKDATSAVSDSTEQKVTASIQIIEEQKQTAVTKATEAEKAAKETEKAAKETEQAAIEAINVIDQTTVQDKFKVVEGKADTASKAAAAAKKAQTKAQIAAYVVQTEVSKVKAVKSAREANEAKTKAEDVAKESEKIKITDEDKSGNVKAAKTEAVEQANLADNAKKEAEAAAISANEAKTSITVKDDDTTLNEAKTKAYNASIKAKRAEKNASNALKEAQKAQIETEIAAEVVKAEKAKKEASSDADAAGKAKENAENEAKKAESNAVAQEAAKKAQKQEEEALKEKKKAETSAKEAGEEAEGDVTKETLDKVKEKAKNASNAATAAKTARTQAEIAAEGAKAQAAKTEAEASKVAANAAKDEAQKAAEESKSAEAKKAADKASTAAKTADEKAASAKKEADDATTESKSTTTTVETMQKKADKAVEDAKEAKKAQTKAELAAEEAKAEAAKEEAKKAQEVVDAAKTEAEKIAEKEKVNEKLVAEITSALATATDKAKEANDKAVEVSKEVENAEKDVDNVVGDEAQKSKIIAAVSSIKEKTLEAVQAANEAKKAKDLAEIALNVVKAEVANDKAKKAVTAAGVAKEDAKKAAASAEQPKKEEESAEEDAEIAKENEIEAEQKAKETEDNAAVVQAKLLIAEQELKKAKEEGDTVKFQSAKANALAAAEEAVKKGQAAEAAANVATDKAKKAAEAAEKAKKAAAESALKKKLKVLEIVKKYSKRGYNVVDNDEQVLNEVEEQANEEEEEEEEEEADHSVLNDVKIGDDDEEEEEEEEEEEEETEVKEEEGAREEEQAQSSAHQSSVAELENQKKESQEKSDEPPSDNNAQALLSDNYKNFTDFKKKADDLTKNIINTIDGDAGVID
;
A
#
# COMPACT_ATOMS: atom_id res chain seq x y z
N LEU A 1 48.26 1.05 -9.33
CA LEU A 1 47.50 0.38 -10.41
C LEU A 1 47.50 1.15 -11.74
N LEU A 2 47.40 2.48 -11.76
CA LEU A 2 47.39 3.25 -13.01
C LEU A 2 48.73 3.22 -13.80
N VAL A 3 49.87 3.07 -13.11
CA VAL A 3 51.21 2.98 -13.74
C VAL A 3 51.50 1.60 -14.34
N LEU A 4 50.75 0.56 -13.93
CA LEU A 4 50.89 -0.81 -14.45
C LEU A 4 50.06 -1.02 -15.73
N PHE A 5 48.97 -0.26 -15.90
CA PHE A 5 48.16 -0.27 -17.12
C PHE A 5 48.78 0.52 -18.28
N VAL A 6 49.50 1.61 -17.98
CA VAL A 6 50.19 2.40 -19.02
C VAL A 6 51.37 1.62 -19.62
N ASN A 7 52.02 0.74 -18.86
CA ASN A 7 53.11 -0.09 -19.37
C ASN A 7 52.66 -1.32 -20.16
N LEU A 8 51.41 -1.78 -20.01
CA LEU A 8 50.89 -2.88 -20.83
C LEU A 8 50.34 -2.38 -22.19
N TYR A 9 49.89 -1.13 -22.23
CA TYR A 9 49.43 -0.49 -23.48
C TYR A 9 50.58 -0.16 -24.45
N VAL A 10 51.82 -0.05 -23.95
CA VAL A 10 53.02 0.25 -24.75
C VAL A 10 53.69 -0.99 -25.35
N LEU A 11 53.27 -2.21 -24.97
CA LEU A 11 53.84 -3.47 -25.47
C LEU A 11 53.01 -4.21 -26.53
N GLN A 12 51.79 -3.77 -26.85
CA GLN A 12 50.93 -4.46 -27.84
C GLN A 12 50.75 -3.73 -29.18
N ASN A 13 51.22 -2.50 -29.34
CA ASN A 13 51.13 -1.74 -30.60
C ASN A 13 52.51 -1.47 -31.24
N ASN A 14 53.36 -2.49 -31.32
CA ASN A 14 54.66 -2.35 -31.98
C ASN A 14 55.12 -3.62 -32.69
N VAL A 15 54.49 -3.93 -33.84
CA VAL A 15 55.21 -4.48 -35.00
C VAL A 15 54.58 -3.88 -36.26
N VAL A 16 55.44 -3.58 -37.24
CA VAL A 16 55.18 -3.09 -38.59
C VAL A 16 55.19 -1.57 -38.75
N SER A 17 56.40 -1.01 -38.87
CA SER A 17 56.89 -0.37 -40.10
C SER A 17 58.29 0.21 -39.87
N ASN A 18 59.32 -0.44 -40.43
CA ASN A 18 60.61 0.20 -40.64
C ASN A 18 60.57 0.90 -42.01
N GLU A 19 60.37 2.21 -42.01
CA GLU A 19 60.79 3.09 -43.11
C GLU A 19 62.05 3.85 -42.66
N ILE A 20 63.13 3.71 -43.43
CA ILE A 20 64.19 4.72 -43.48
C ILE A 20 64.03 5.44 -44.82
N VAL A 21 63.62 6.71 -44.75
CA VAL A 21 63.72 7.67 -45.84
C VAL A 21 64.90 8.58 -45.51
N ASN A 22 65.94 8.62 -46.37
CA ASN A 22 66.40 9.89 -46.93
C ASN A 22 67.49 9.77 -48.02
N LEU A 23 67.13 10.34 -49.17
CA LEU A 23 67.87 11.28 -50.04
C LEU A 23 69.15 10.86 -50.82
N LYS A 24 69.02 11.11 -52.14
CA LYS A 24 70.01 11.46 -53.19
C LYS A 24 70.60 10.33 -54.05
N ASN A 25 70.08 10.29 -55.29
CA ASN A 25 70.70 9.82 -56.54
C ASN A 25 72.08 10.50 -56.80
N PRO A 26 72.96 10.02 -57.74
CA PRO A 26 72.60 9.35 -59.00
C PRO A 26 73.54 8.25 -59.57
N ASN A 27 73.05 7.64 -60.65
CA ASN A 27 73.77 7.00 -61.77
C ASN A 27 74.34 5.58 -61.61
N LEU A 28 73.76 4.64 -62.38
CA LEU A 28 74.36 3.87 -63.50
C LEU A 28 73.36 2.75 -63.88
N ARG A 29 72.57 2.91 -64.95
CA ARG A 29 72.82 2.44 -66.34
C ARG A 29 72.83 0.91 -66.51
N ASN A 30 71.88 0.45 -67.34
CA ASN A 30 71.70 -0.86 -68.01
C ASN A 30 71.10 -2.00 -67.16
N GLY A 31 70.02 -2.71 -67.54
CA GLY A 31 69.16 -2.65 -68.73
C GLY A 31 68.06 -3.73 -68.68
N TRP A 32 66.91 -3.41 -69.31
CA TRP A 32 65.85 -4.26 -69.90
C TRP A 32 65.18 -5.34 -69.02
N VAL A 33 63.96 -5.22 -68.47
CA VAL A 33 62.58 -4.94 -68.99
C VAL A 33 61.98 -6.05 -69.85
N GLY A 34 61.24 -6.96 -69.21
CA GLY A 34 60.12 -7.66 -69.82
C GLY A 34 58.83 -6.89 -69.56
N LYS A 35 58.03 -6.64 -70.60
CA LYS A 35 56.65 -6.16 -70.45
C LYS A 35 55.72 -6.91 -71.39
N ASN A 36 54.61 -7.30 -70.77
CA ASN A 36 53.32 -7.68 -71.32
C ASN A 36 52.90 -6.86 -72.55
N LEU A 37 52.09 -7.49 -73.40
CA LEU A 37 50.86 -6.88 -73.90
C LEU A 37 49.88 -7.97 -74.34
N THR A 38 48.67 -7.86 -73.81
CA THR A 38 47.41 -8.47 -74.24
C THR A 38 46.88 -7.78 -75.51
N LEU A 39 46.12 -8.50 -76.35
CA LEU A 39 44.71 -8.22 -76.70
C LEU A 39 44.22 -9.01 -77.94
N GLN A 40 43.09 -9.69 -77.74
CA GLN A 40 41.85 -9.75 -78.55
C GLN A 40 41.85 -9.87 -80.10
N ASP A 41 41.14 -10.93 -80.52
CA ASP A 41 40.09 -11.09 -81.55
C ASP A 41 40.20 -10.37 -82.91
N GLU A 42 40.04 -11.14 -84.00
CA GLU A 42 38.86 -11.05 -84.88
C GLU A 42 38.80 -12.20 -85.92
N LYS A 43 37.58 -12.72 -86.14
CA LYS A 43 37.18 -13.61 -87.24
C LYS A 43 36.94 -12.78 -88.50
N ILE A 44 37.27 -13.32 -89.68
CA ILE A 44 36.58 -12.97 -90.93
C ILE A 44 36.33 -14.23 -91.78
N VAL A 45 35.06 -14.44 -92.11
CA VAL A 45 34.56 -15.13 -93.31
C VAL A 45 33.84 -14.05 -94.12
N LEU A 46 34.12 -13.90 -95.43
CA LEU A 46 33.12 -13.80 -96.49
C LEU A 46 33.76 -13.68 -97.89
N ASN A 47 33.00 -14.23 -98.84
CA ASN A 47 33.19 -14.39 -100.27
C ASN A 47 33.01 -13.10 -101.10
N ALA A 48 33.32 -13.27 -102.41
CA ALA A 48 32.84 -12.55 -103.60
C ALA A 48 33.63 -11.30 -103.99
N GLU A 49 33.94 -11.02 -105.25
CA GLU A 49 33.95 -11.73 -106.54
C GLU A 49 34.70 -10.77 -107.51
N ASP A 50 35.10 -11.29 -108.67
CA ASP A 50 35.68 -10.60 -109.83
C ASP A 50 37.12 -10.07 -109.68
N GLY A 51 38.04 -10.34 -110.58
CA GLY A 51 38.00 -11.06 -111.84
C GLY A 51 39.34 -10.79 -112.52
N ASP A 52 40.04 -11.84 -112.94
CA ASP A 52 40.65 -11.90 -114.27
C ASP A 52 41.27 -13.29 -114.46
N GLU A 53 40.73 -13.97 -115.46
CA GLU A 53 41.20 -15.23 -116.02
C GLU A 53 42.68 -15.14 -116.42
N ILE A 54 43.41 -16.25 -116.28
CA ILE A 54 43.81 -17.11 -117.40
C ILE A 54 44.63 -18.30 -116.84
N ASP A 55 44.35 -19.44 -117.45
CA ASP A 55 44.65 -20.84 -117.18
C ASP A 55 46.14 -21.25 -117.28
N PRO A 56 46.53 -22.54 -117.14
CA PRO A 56 47.62 -22.98 -116.26
C PRO A 56 48.82 -23.57 -117.02
N ASN A 57 49.66 -24.29 -116.29
CA ASN A 57 50.86 -25.07 -116.69
C ASN A 57 52.20 -24.34 -116.71
N GLY A 58 53.08 -24.87 -115.85
CA GLY A 58 54.34 -25.41 -116.37
C GLY A 58 55.60 -24.70 -115.91
N SER A 59 56.57 -25.57 -115.61
CA SER A 59 58.00 -25.35 -115.82
C SER A 59 58.80 -24.67 -114.70
N HIS A 60 59.57 -25.54 -114.03
CA HIS A 60 61.01 -25.43 -113.80
C HIS A 60 61.60 -24.09 -113.35
N ILE A 61 62.17 -24.10 -112.14
CA ILE A 61 63.31 -23.25 -111.82
C ILE A 61 64.44 -24.17 -111.35
N GLU A 62 65.26 -24.58 -112.31
CA GLU A 62 66.69 -24.76 -112.08
C GLU A 62 67.28 -23.41 -111.66
N LEU A 63 68.13 -23.40 -110.63
CA LEU A 63 69.05 -22.29 -110.38
C LEU A 63 70.46 -22.88 -110.19
N PRO A 64 71.44 -22.45 -110.99
CA PRO A 64 72.77 -23.03 -111.05
C PRO A 64 73.80 -22.32 -110.15
N GLN A 65 74.98 -22.94 -110.15
CA GLN A 65 76.21 -22.77 -109.39
C GLN A 65 76.91 -21.39 -109.42
N LYS A 66 77.82 -21.18 -108.45
CA LYS A 66 79.12 -20.46 -108.53
C LYS A 66 80.07 -21.08 -107.49
N SER A 67 81.40 -21.17 -107.62
CA SER A 67 82.44 -20.41 -108.36
C SER A 67 83.67 -21.37 -108.55
N GLU A 68 84.76 -21.16 -109.29
CA GLU A 68 85.41 -20.01 -109.92
C GLU A 68 86.60 -20.55 -110.75
N LYS A 69 86.93 -19.93 -111.91
CA LYS A 69 88.25 -19.36 -112.25
C LYS A 69 88.56 -19.38 -113.77
N ALA A 70 88.74 -18.15 -114.29
CA ALA A 70 89.45 -17.69 -115.48
C ALA A 70 90.73 -18.51 -115.83
N GLU A 71 91.30 -18.53 -117.04
CA GLU A 71 91.17 -17.83 -118.32
C GLU A 71 92.09 -18.64 -119.26
N LEU A 72 91.73 -18.87 -120.53
CA LEU A 72 92.61 -18.55 -121.68
C LEU A 72 91.97 -18.99 -123.00
N GLN A 73 91.71 -17.98 -123.79
CA GLN A 73 91.46 -17.94 -125.21
C GLN A 73 92.72 -18.43 -125.97
N MET A 74 92.60 -19.37 -126.91
CA MET A 74 93.24 -19.29 -128.23
C MET A 74 92.81 -20.43 -129.17
N GLN A 75 92.25 -20.01 -130.30
CA GLN A 75 92.33 -20.70 -131.58
C GLN A 75 93.72 -21.30 -131.82
N ALA A 76 93.80 -22.60 -132.00
CA ALA A 76 94.61 -23.25 -133.04
C ALA A 76 94.23 -24.73 -133.11
N GLN A 77 93.96 -25.19 -134.33
CA GLN A 77 93.56 -26.55 -134.68
C GLN A 77 94.39 -27.64 -133.98
N GLY A 78 93.72 -28.56 -133.26
CA GLY A 78 94.26 -29.86 -132.87
C GLY A 78 93.71 -30.43 -131.55
N ASN A 79 92.83 -31.46 -131.65
CA ASN A 79 92.33 -32.36 -130.59
C ASN A 79 91.35 -31.80 -129.52
N ASP A 80 90.07 -31.60 -129.91
CA ASP A 80 88.97 -31.00 -129.11
C ASP A 80 88.13 -31.94 -128.19
N ASP A 81 88.31 -33.27 -128.19
CA ASP A 81 87.43 -34.17 -127.41
C ASP A 81 87.70 -34.18 -125.88
N ASN A 82 88.81 -33.59 -125.43
CA ASN A 82 89.35 -33.83 -124.08
C ASN A 82 88.92 -32.78 -123.02
N GLU A 83 88.60 -31.54 -123.42
CA GLU A 83 88.15 -30.49 -122.49
C GLU A 83 86.66 -30.60 -122.13
N ASP A 84 85.79 -30.97 -123.07
CA ASP A 84 84.34 -31.17 -122.80
C ASP A 84 84.10 -32.36 -121.85
N LEU A 85 84.90 -33.43 -121.99
CA LEU A 85 84.92 -34.56 -121.04
C LEU A 85 85.32 -34.12 -119.62
N LYS A 86 86.27 -33.18 -119.47
CA LYS A 86 86.68 -32.64 -118.16
C LYS A 86 85.57 -31.79 -117.53
N ARG A 87 84.81 -31.01 -118.31
CA ARG A 87 83.64 -30.25 -117.80
C ARG A 87 82.53 -31.19 -117.31
N GLN A 88 82.17 -32.20 -118.10
CA GLN A 88 81.15 -33.19 -117.71
C GLN A 88 81.56 -34.00 -116.47
N ILE A 89 82.86 -34.34 -116.33
CA ILE A 89 83.39 -34.95 -115.10
C ILE A 89 83.15 -34.03 -113.90
N GLY A 90 83.43 -32.72 -114.01
CA GLY A 90 83.18 -31.74 -112.96
C GLY A 90 81.70 -31.64 -112.55
N GLU A 91 80.80 -31.59 -113.53
CA GLU A 91 79.34 -31.55 -113.29
C GLU A 91 78.84 -32.79 -112.53
N PHE A 92 79.29 -34.00 -112.89
CA PHE A 92 78.93 -35.22 -112.15
C PHE A 92 79.55 -35.27 -110.75
N VAL A 93 80.75 -34.68 -110.53
CA VAL A 93 81.33 -34.54 -109.19
C VAL A 93 80.48 -33.59 -108.33
N ASP A 94 80.06 -32.45 -108.89
CA ASP A 94 79.20 -31.49 -108.19
C ASP A 94 77.82 -32.08 -107.87
N GLN A 95 77.25 -32.87 -108.80
CA GLN A 95 76.02 -33.63 -108.60
C GLN A 95 76.16 -34.62 -107.44
N ALA A 96 77.27 -35.37 -107.38
CA ALA A 96 77.54 -36.32 -106.30
C ALA A 96 77.72 -35.61 -104.94
N GLN A 97 78.42 -34.47 -104.92
CA GLN A 97 78.60 -33.64 -103.71
C GLN A 97 77.28 -33.03 -103.23
N LEU A 98 76.45 -32.50 -104.15
CA LEU A 98 75.12 -31.99 -103.84
C LEU A 98 74.21 -33.10 -103.29
N ALA A 99 74.29 -34.31 -103.85
CA ALA A 99 73.57 -35.47 -103.35
C ALA A 99 73.98 -35.81 -101.90
N ASN A 100 75.27 -35.74 -101.58
CA ASN A 100 75.75 -35.89 -100.20
C ASN A 100 75.22 -34.78 -99.26
N THR A 101 75.25 -33.51 -99.65
CA THR A 101 74.72 -32.39 -98.83
C THR A 101 73.22 -32.53 -98.59
N LYS A 102 72.44 -32.90 -99.60
CA LYS A 102 71.00 -33.15 -99.45
C LYS A 102 70.71 -34.39 -98.60
N ALA A 103 71.57 -35.42 -98.66
CA ALA A 103 71.43 -36.59 -97.80
C ALA A 103 71.73 -36.25 -96.34
N ASP A 104 72.64 -35.31 -96.10
CA ASP A 104 72.91 -34.71 -94.79
C ASP A 104 71.68 -33.97 -94.22
N ALA A 105 71.02 -33.16 -95.04
CA ALA A 105 69.78 -32.48 -94.65
C ALA A 105 68.65 -33.49 -94.33
N ALA A 106 68.50 -34.55 -95.14
CA ALA A 106 67.52 -35.61 -94.90
C ALA A 106 67.75 -36.34 -93.56
N VAL A 107 69.02 -36.58 -93.18
CA VAL A 107 69.36 -37.15 -91.86
C VAL A 107 68.98 -36.21 -90.73
N ALA A 108 69.28 -34.91 -90.85
CA ALA A 108 68.93 -33.92 -89.82
C ALA A 108 67.41 -33.82 -89.58
N GLU A 109 66.60 -33.87 -90.65
CA GLU A 109 65.14 -33.88 -90.54
C GLU A 109 64.59 -35.18 -89.95
N ALA A 110 65.21 -36.33 -90.27
CA ALA A 110 64.89 -37.60 -89.66
C ALA A 110 65.20 -37.60 -88.15
N GLU A 111 66.34 -37.03 -87.73
CA GLU A 111 66.72 -36.88 -86.31
C GLU A 111 65.74 -35.99 -85.54
N LYS A 112 65.26 -34.90 -86.14
CA LYS A 112 64.21 -34.05 -85.55
C LYS A 112 62.89 -34.82 -85.36
N SER A 113 62.54 -35.68 -86.29
CA SER A 113 61.34 -36.53 -86.22
C SER A 113 61.46 -37.59 -85.12
N LEU A 114 62.65 -38.19 -84.96
CA LEU A 114 62.95 -39.09 -83.85
C LEU A 114 62.80 -38.38 -82.50
N GLU A 115 63.27 -37.13 -82.37
CA GLU A 115 63.13 -36.38 -81.12
C GLU A 115 61.65 -36.13 -80.76
N LYS A 116 60.83 -35.72 -81.73
CA LYS A 116 59.37 -35.61 -81.56
C LYS A 116 58.73 -36.93 -81.10
N ALA A 117 59.16 -38.06 -81.65
CA ALA A 117 58.66 -39.37 -81.25
C ALA A 117 59.09 -39.75 -79.81
N LYS A 118 60.28 -39.34 -79.36
CA LYS A 118 60.72 -39.51 -77.96
C LYS A 118 59.89 -38.66 -77.01
N ASP A 119 59.70 -37.38 -77.32
CA ASP A 119 58.88 -36.46 -76.51
C ASP A 119 57.45 -36.98 -76.36
N ALA A 120 56.89 -37.52 -77.45
CA ALA A 120 55.57 -38.14 -77.44
C ALA A 120 55.50 -39.40 -76.56
N GLU A 121 56.49 -40.30 -76.63
CA GLU A 121 56.55 -41.49 -75.76
C GLU A 121 56.69 -41.10 -74.28
N GLU A 122 57.53 -40.11 -73.97
CA GLU A 122 57.72 -39.64 -72.61
C GLU A 122 56.45 -39.01 -72.03
N GLN A 123 55.73 -38.20 -72.82
CA GLN A 123 54.46 -37.63 -72.38
C GLN A 123 53.40 -38.71 -72.15
N VAL A 124 53.29 -39.69 -73.06
CA VAL A 124 52.35 -40.82 -72.86
C VAL A 124 52.71 -41.62 -71.61
N LYS A 125 54.01 -41.78 -71.32
CA LYS A 125 54.47 -42.42 -70.07
C LYS A 125 54.05 -41.64 -68.83
N GLN A 126 54.07 -40.32 -68.88
CA GLN A 126 53.56 -39.48 -67.80
C GLN A 126 52.04 -39.59 -67.65
N ASP A 127 51.31 -39.75 -68.76
CA ASP A 127 49.84 -39.77 -68.76
C ASP A 127 49.24 -41.14 -68.38
N GLU A 128 49.87 -42.25 -68.78
CA GLU A 128 49.44 -43.62 -68.47
C GLU A 128 50.19 -44.25 -67.29
N GLY A 129 51.32 -43.66 -66.88
CA GLY A 129 52.26 -44.28 -65.93
C GLY A 129 53.17 -45.35 -66.54
N ASN A 130 52.97 -45.74 -67.81
CA ASN A 130 53.83 -46.65 -68.56
C ASN A 130 53.97 -46.25 -70.04
N VAL A 131 54.99 -46.81 -70.73
CA VAL A 131 55.09 -46.67 -72.18
C VAL A 131 54.17 -47.67 -72.87
N THR A 132 53.54 -47.26 -73.97
CA THR A 132 52.67 -48.15 -74.76
C THR A 132 53.49 -48.88 -75.82
N THR A 133 53.03 -50.06 -76.21
CA THR A 133 53.71 -50.85 -77.26
C THR A 133 53.74 -50.08 -78.58
N ALA A 134 52.72 -49.29 -78.92
CA ALA A 134 52.72 -48.48 -80.14
C ALA A 134 53.68 -47.29 -80.09
N THR A 135 53.75 -46.55 -78.97
CA THR A 135 54.67 -45.40 -78.86
C THR A 135 56.13 -45.84 -78.87
N THR A 136 56.45 -46.94 -78.18
CA THR A 136 57.80 -47.51 -78.20
C THR A 136 58.16 -48.02 -79.59
N LYS A 137 57.20 -48.60 -80.30
CA LYS A 137 57.40 -49.07 -81.68
C LYS A 137 57.62 -47.90 -82.64
N ALA A 138 56.77 -46.86 -82.60
CA ALA A 138 56.92 -45.66 -83.42
C ALA A 138 58.29 -44.98 -83.22
N LYS A 139 58.74 -44.85 -81.96
CA LYS A 139 60.09 -44.37 -81.66
C LYS A 139 61.18 -45.30 -82.21
N ALA A 140 61.04 -46.61 -82.03
CA ALA A 140 62.01 -47.58 -82.52
C ALA A 140 62.10 -47.57 -84.06
N GLU A 141 60.98 -47.41 -84.76
CA GLU A 141 60.95 -47.28 -86.22
C GLU A 141 61.51 -45.94 -86.69
N ALA A 142 61.24 -44.83 -85.98
CA ALA A 142 61.91 -43.55 -86.25
C ALA A 142 63.44 -43.66 -86.06
N GLN A 143 63.90 -44.38 -85.03
CA GLN A 143 65.33 -44.62 -84.78
C GLN A 143 65.95 -45.47 -85.88
N LYS A 144 65.30 -46.58 -86.28
CA LYS A 144 65.74 -47.42 -87.39
C LYS A 144 65.85 -46.63 -88.69
N ALA A 145 64.87 -45.78 -88.98
CA ALA A 145 64.88 -44.92 -90.15
C ALA A 145 66.02 -43.90 -90.11
N VAL A 146 66.30 -43.30 -88.95
CA VAL A 146 67.47 -42.40 -88.77
C VAL A 146 68.79 -43.15 -89.01
N ASP A 147 68.95 -44.35 -88.46
CA ASP A 147 70.18 -45.14 -88.61
C ASP A 147 70.38 -45.61 -90.07
N ALA A 148 69.29 -45.97 -90.74
CA ALA A 148 69.28 -46.27 -92.16
C ALA A 148 69.62 -45.04 -93.01
N ALA A 149 69.02 -43.87 -92.72
CA ALA A 149 69.34 -42.60 -93.39
C ALA A 149 70.82 -42.22 -93.22
N LYS A 150 71.39 -42.41 -92.02
CA LYS A 150 72.83 -42.20 -91.75
C LYS A 150 73.72 -43.12 -92.59
N THR A 151 73.30 -44.37 -92.75
CA THR A 151 74.00 -45.35 -93.60
C THR A 151 73.94 -44.92 -95.06
N LYS A 152 72.77 -44.50 -95.55
CA LYS A 152 72.60 -43.98 -96.91
C LYS A 152 73.37 -42.69 -97.16
N LYS A 153 73.43 -41.79 -96.18
CA LYS A 153 74.31 -40.62 -96.22
C LYS A 153 75.78 -41.03 -96.31
N LYS A 154 76.23 -42.05 -95.57
CA LYS A 154 77.60 -42.58 -95.67
C LYS A 154 77.89 -43.14 -97.06
N ASP A 155 76.93 -43.82 -97.68
CA ASP A 155 77.04 -44.29 -99.07
C ASP A 155 77.10 -43.12 -100.05
N ALA A 156 76.24 -42.11 -99.90
CA ALA A 156 76.25 -40.90 -100.71
C ALA A 156 77.60 -40.16 -100.60
N LYS A 157 78.11 -40.01 -99.37
CA LYS A 157 79.44 -39.46 -99.08
C LYS A 157 80.55 -40.27 -99.75
N THR A 158 80.56 -41.58 -99.56
CA THR A 158 81.59 -42.47 -100.13
C THR A 158 81.60 -42.39 -101.65
N ASN A 159 80.43 -42.35 -102.27
CA ASN A 159 80.32 -42.20 -103.71
C ASN A 159 80.69 -40.79 -104.20
N ALA A 160 80.38 -39.73 -103.45
CA ALA A 160 80.84 -38.37 -103.73
C ALA A 160 82.37 -38.24 -103.62
N ASP A 161 82.96 -38.82 -102.58
CA ASP A 161 84.41 -38.86 -102.36
C ASP A 161 85.10 -39.69 -103.46
N ASN A 162 84.51 -40.82 -103.88
CA ASN A 162 85.01 -41.64 -104.98
C ASN A 162 84.87 -40.94 -106.34
N ALA A 163 83.77 -40.22 -106.59
CA ALA A 163 83.58 -39.41 -107.79
C ALA A 163 84.68 -38.33 -107.87
N LYS A 164 84.93 -37.65 -106.75
CA LYS A 164 86.00 -36.66 -106.63
C LYS A 164 87.38 -37.28 -106.83
N GLN A 165 87.68 -38.38 -106.15
CA GLN A 165 88.98 -39.05 -106.24
C GLN A 165 89.27 -39.61 -107.63
N GLU A 166 88.27 -40.19 -108.31
CA GLU A 166 88.43 -40.70 -109.67
C GLU A 166 88.65 -39.56 -110.67
N SER A 167 88.03 -38.38 -110.45
CA SER A 167 88.25 -37.18 -111.27
C SER A 167 89.67 -36.59 -111.16
N GLU A 168 90.39 -36.84 -110.06
CA GLU A 168 91.71 -36.27 -109.77
C GLU A 168 92.91 -37.14 -110.26
N LYS A 169 92.65 -38.33 -110.82
CA LYS A 169 93.71 -39.25 -111.31
C LYS A 169 94.37 -38.71 -112.60
N LYS A 170 95.69 -38.46 -112.56
CA LYS A 170 96.47 -37.88 -113.69
C LYS A 170 97.00 -38.93 -114.67
N GLY A 171 96.44 -38.95 -115.88
CA GLY A 171 96.97 -39.62 -117.07
C GLY A 171 96.10 -39.32 -118.29
N ASP A 172 96.63 -38.56 -119.27
CA ASP A 172 95.89 -37.99 -120.40
C ASP A 172 95.39 -39.02 -121.46
N GLN A 173 95.37 -40.32 -121.14
CA GLN A 173 94.91 -41.40 -122.03
C GLN A 173 93.64 -42.15 -121.57
N GLU A 174 92.98 -41.76 -120.46
CA GLU A 174 91.78 -42.48 -119.94
C GLU A 174 90.56 -41.59 -119.56
N LEU A 175 90.45 -40.34 -120.02
CA LEU A 175 89.40 -39.39 -119.58
C LEU A 175 87.94 -39.85 -119.81
N ARG A 176 87.66 -40.62 -120.89
CA ARG A 176 86.32 -41.16 -121.16
C ARG A 176 85.92 -42.27 -120.19
N ALA A 177 86.88 -43.09 -119.77
CA ALA A 177 86.66 -44.13 -118.74
C ALA A 177 86.49 -43.50 -117.35
N THR A 178 87.19 -42.40 -117.08
CA THR A 178 87.00 -41.59 -115.87
C THR A 178 85.59 -40.99 -115.81
N LEU A 179 85.09 -40.40 -116.90
CA LEU A 179 83.73 -39.87 -116.98
C LEU A 179 82.67 -40.94 -116.67
N ASP A 180 82.75 -42.13 -117.28
CA ASP A 180 81.79 -43.21 -117.03
C ASP A 180 81.79 -43.70 -115.58
N LYS A 181 82.96 -43.71 -114.93
CA LYS A 181 83.07 -44.08 -113.50
C LYS A 181 82.53 -42.99 -112.60
N VAL A 182 82.90 -41.72 -112.83
CA VAL A 182 82.42 -40.56 -112.07
C VAL A 182 80.91 -40.43 -112.20
N LYS A 183 80.35 -40.59 -113.40
CA LYS A 183 78.90 -40.64 -113.63
C LYS A 183 78.22 -41.74 -112.84
N LYS A 184 78.76 -42.97 -112.87
CA LYS A 184 78.23 -44.09 -112.04
C LYS A 184 78.30 -43.79 -110.55
N PHE A 185 79.35 -43.11 -110.08
CA PHE A 185 79.44 -42.69 -108.68
C PHE A 185 78.44 -41.58 -108.35
N ALA A 186 78.22 -40.62 -109.24
CA ALA A 186 77.19 -39.59 -109.09
C ALA A 186 75.77 -40.18 -109.06
N GLU A 187 75.44 -41.07 -110.00
CA GLU A 187 74.17 -41.81 -110.02
C GLU A 187 73.97 -42.63 -108.74
N LYS A 188 75.02 -43.29 -108.24
CA LYS A 188 74.97 -44.02 -106.96
C LYS A 188 74.81 -43.08 -105.75
N ALA A 189 75.42 -41.90 -105.78
CA ALA A 189 75.25 -40.89 -104.75
C ALA A 189 73.81 -40.34 -104.73
N GLU A 190 73.21 -40.11 -105.89
CA GLU A 190 71.80 -39.72 -106.00
C GLU A 190 70.82 -40.83 -105.61
N GLN A 191 71.11 -42.08 -105.94
CA GLN A 191 70.34 -43.22 -105.45
C GLN A 191 70.43 -43.33 -103.92
N ALA A 192 71.61 -43.08 -103.35
CA ALA A 192 71.79 -43.03 -101.91
C ALA A 192 71.06 -41.84 -101.26
N LEU A 193 71.03 -40.66 -101.89
CA LEU A 193 70.19 -39.54 -101.48
C LEU A 193 68.71 -39.91 -101.49
N SER A 194 68.22 -40.49 -102.58
CA SER A 194 66.82 -40.91 -102.69
C SER A 194 66.46 -41.93 -101.61
N GLY A 195 67.40 -42.82 -101.28
CA GLY A 195 67.30 -43.71 -100.12
C GLY A 195 67.24 -42.97 -98.78
N ALA A 196 68.09 -41.97 -98.57
CA ALA A 196 68.08 -41.15 -97.35
C ALA A 196 66.77 -40.35 -97.19
N GLN A 197 66.23 -39.78 -98.27
CA GLN A 197 64.96 -39.05 -98.26
C GLN A 197 63.75 -39.99 -98.04
N THR A 198 63.84 -41.23 -98.51
CA THR A 198 62.83 -42.26 -98.27
C THR A 198 62.77 -42.62 -96.78
N GLU A 199 63.93 -42.80 -96.15
CA GLU A 199 64.04 -43.05 -94.71
C GLU A 199 63.64 -41.83 -93.87
N GLN A 200 63.95 -40.61 -94.30
CA GLN A 200 63.45 -39.37 -93.68
C GLN A 200 61.92 -39.34 -93.61
N LYS A 201 61.23 -39.66 -94.71
CA LYS A 201 59.75 -39.73 -94.73
C LYS A 201 59.20 -40.81 -93.79
N LYS A 202 59.90 -41.95 -93.62
CA LYS A 202 59.52 -42.97 -92.63
C LYS A 202 59.62 -42.43 -91.21
N ALA A 203 60.72 -41.74 -90.89
CA ALA A 203 60.89 -41.09 -89.59
C ALA A 203 59.81 -40.02 -89.33
N GLU A 204 59.45 -39.23 -90.35
CA GLU A 204 58.40 -38.21 -90.26
C GLU A 204 57.01 -38.82 -89.97
N TRP A 205 56.64 -39.89 -90.67
CA TRP A 205 55.38 -40.60 -90.43
C TRP A 205 55.32 -41.25 -89.06
N ALA A 206 56.42 -41.87 -88.62
CA ALA A 206 56.52 -42.43 -87.28
C ALA A 206 56.35 -41.35 -86.19
N ALA A 207 56.90 -40.15 -86.40
CA ALA A 207 56.72 -39.01 -85.51
C ALA A 207 55.27 -38.48 -85.49
N LYS A 208 54.62 -38.34 -86.65
CA LYS A 208 53.21 -37.93 -86.73
C LYS A 208 52.28 -38.91 -86.01
N ILE A 209 52.51 -40.21 -86.18
CA ILE A 209 51.75 -41.26 -85.48
C ILE A 209 51.97 -41.16 -83.95
N ALA A 210 53.22 -40.92 -83.51
CA ALA A 210 53.52 -40.74 -82.10
C ALA A 210 52.84 -39.49 -81.51
N GLU A 211 52.78 -38.36 -82.25
CA GLU A 211 52.08 -37.14 -81.82
C GLU A 211 50.56 -37.35 -81.69
N GLU A 212 49.91 -38.09 -82.60
CA GLU A 212 48.48 -38.42 -82.47
C GLU A 212 48.19 -39.39 -81.31
N LEU A 213 49.09 -40.35 -81.04
CA LEU A 213 49.00 -41.18 -79.84
C LEU A 213 49.12 -40.35 -78.57
N LYS A 214 50.07 -39.40 -78.53
CA LYS A 214 50.19 -38.44 -77.41
C LYS A 214 48.87 -37.71 -77.16
N LYS A 215 48.26 -37.11 -78.21
CA LYS A 215 46.96 -36.42 -78.08
C LYS A 215 45.85 -37.33 -77.53
N ALA A 216 45.77 -38.58 -78.00
CA ALA A 216 44.74 -39.51 -77.57
C ALA A 216 44.88 -39.93 -76.09
N TYR A 217 46.10 -40.16 -75.62
CA TYR A 217 46.36 -40.52 -74.22
C TYR A 217 46.25 -39.32 -73.27
N GLU A 218 46.68 -38.13 -73.69
CA GLU A 218 46.43 -36.88 -72.96
C GLU A 218 44.92 -36.63 -72.79
N ALA A 219 44.14 -36.85 -73.85
CA ALA A 219 42.68 -36.76 -73.80
C ALA A 219 42.07 -37.79 -72.83
N LYS A 220 42.54 -39.05 -72.85
CA LYS A 220 42.10 -40.08 -71.90
C LYS A 220 42.36 -39.67 -70.45
N ARG A 221 43.56 -39.18 -70.14
CA ARG A 221 43.91 -38.68 -68.80
C ARG A 221 42.99 -37.53 -68.37
N ASN A 222 42.83 -36.51 -69.22
CA ASN A 222 41.97 -35.36 -68.95
C ASN A 222 40.50 -35.77 -68.69
N ALA A 223 40.01 -36.81 -69.40
CA ALA A 223 38.67 -37.35 -69.17
C ALA A 223 38.56 -38.05 -67.81
N ASN A 224 39.58 -38.81 -67.39
CA ASN A 224 39.65 -39.44 -66.08
C ASN A 224 39.74 -38.42 -64.93
N ASP A 225 40.57 -37.38 -65.05
CA ASP A 225 40.64 -36.30 -64.07
C ASP A 225 39.27 -35.60 -63.91
N SER A 226 38.56 -35.40 -65.03
CA SER A 226 37.21 -34.84 -65.03
C SER A 226 36.19 -35.74 -64.31
N LYS A 227 36.29 -37.06 -64.50
CA LYS A 227 35.49 -38.06 -63.78
C LYS A 227 35.75 -38.00 -62.28
N GLU A 228 37.00 -38.06 -61.84
CA GLU A 228 37.35 -38.04 -60.41
C GLU A 228 36.89 -36.74 -59.74
N ALA A 229 37.05 -35.60 -60.42
CA ALA A 229 36.56 -34.33 -59.92
C ALA A 229 35.03 -34.27 -59.81
N ALA A 230 34.28 -34.88 -60.74
CA ALA A 230 32.82 -34.99 -60.66
C ALA A 230 32.39 -35.90 -59.48
N GLU A 231 33.11 -37.00 -59.22
CA GLU A 231 32.89 -37.86 -58.07
C GLU A 231 33.10 -37.13 -56.74
N LYS A 232 34.21 -36.38 -56.63
CA LYS A 232 34.47 -35.53 -55.47
C LYS A 232 33.39 -34.47 -55.28
N THR A 233 32.96 -33.83 -56.37
CA THR A 233 31.88 -32.81 -56.35
C THR A 233 30.59 -33.38 -55.79
N LYS A 234 30.20 -34.61 -56.18
CA LYS A 234 29.04 -35.30 -55.60
C LYS A 234 29.20 -35.52 -54.11
N LYS A 235 30.37 -36.03 -53.68
CA LYS A 235 30.64 -36.31 -52.27
C LYS A 235 30.53 -35.03 -51.42
N ASP A 236 31.14 -33.95 -51.88
CA ASP A 236 31.13 -32.64 -51.20
C ASP A 236 29.72 -32.02 -51.17
N ALA A 237 28.94 -32.18 -52.24
CA ALA A 237 27.54 -31.71 -52.27
C ALA A 237 26.63 -32.54 -51.35
N THR A 238 26.81 -33.86 -51.29
CA THR A 238 25.98 -34.76 -50.48
C THR A 238 26.27 -34.56 -48.99
N SER A 239 27.53 -34.33 -48.60
CA SER A 239 27.89 -34.07 -47.21
C SER A 239 27.38 -32.72 -46.68
N ALA A 240 27.13 -31.76 -47.57
CA ALA A 240 26.59 -30.44 -47.20
C ALA A 240 25.08 -30.43 -46.89
N VAL A 241 24.36 -31.54 -47.13
CA VAL A 241 22.88 -31.57 -47.23
C VAL A 241 22.20 -32.25 -46.05
N SER A 242 22.92 -32.53 -44.95
CA SER A 242 22.50 -33.40 -43.83
C SER A 242 21.04 -33.26 -43.35
N ASP A 243 20.38 -32.11 -43.54
CA ASP A 243 19.02 -31.84 -43.07
C ASP A 243 18.09 -31.08 -44.06
N SER A 244 18.49 -30.86 -45.32
CA SER A 244 17.67 -30.07 -46.28
C SER A 244 16.71 -30.93 -47.11
N THR A 245 15.41 -30.67 -47.00
CA THR A 245 14.33 -31.32 -47.78
C THR A 245 13.87 -30.50 -48.99
N GLU A 246 14.56 -29.39 -49.30
CA GLU A 246 14.17 -28.55 -50.42
C GLU A 246 14.27 -29.30 -51.75
N GLN A 247 13.16 -29.32 -52.50
CA GLN A 247 13.07 -29.95 -53.83
C GLN A 247 14.18 -29.48 -54.78
N LYS A 248 14.61 -28.22 -54.68
CA LYS A 248 15.70 -27.65 -55.49
C LYS A 248 17.07 -28.24 -55.16
N VAL A 249 17.33 -28.57 -53.89
CA VAL A 249 18.55 -29.27 -53.45
C VAL A 249 18.54 -30.69 -54.01
N THR A 250 17.44 -31.43 -53.83
CA THR A 250 17.28 -32.79 -54.38
C THR A 250 17.45 -32.83 -55.90
N ALA A 251 16.80 -31.91 -56.62
CA ALA A 251 16.93 -31.81 -58.07
C ALA A 251 18.36 -31.47 -58.53
N SER A 252 19.09 -30.66 -57.77
CA SER A 252 20.49 -30.33 -58.09
C SER A 252 21.43 -31.50 -57.79
N ILE A 253 21.17 -32.29 -56.74
CA ILE A 253 21.90 -33.55 -56.46
C ILE A 253 21.67 -34.57 -57.58
N GLN A 254 20.45 -34.69 -58.09
CA GLN A 254 20.16 -35.56 -59.24
C GLN A 254 20.96 -35.13 -60.47
N ILE A 255 21.00 -33.84 -60.79
CA ILE A 255 21.83 -33.31 -61.88
C ILE A 255 23.32 -33.64 -61.64
N ILE A 256 23.82 -33.50 -60.41
CA ILE A 256 25.22 -33.87 -60.09
C ILE A 256 25.47 -35.36 -60.38
N GLU A 257 24.54 -36.25 -60.03
CA GLU A 257 24.66 -37.69 -60.30
C GLU A 257 24.62 -38.00 -61.79
N GLU A 258 23.67 -37.42 -62.54
CA GLU A 258 23.56 -37.60 -64.00
C GLU A 258 24.82 -37.12 -64.72
N GLN A 259 25.35 -35.96 -64.32
CA GLN A 259 26.57 -35.41 -64.92
C GLN A 259 27.82 -36.20 -64.50
N LYS A 260 27.88 -36.73 -63.28
CA LYS A 260 28.92 -37.68 -62.89
C LYS A 260 28.88 -38.93 -63.78
N GLN A 261 27.70 -39.53 -63.97
CA GLN A 261 27.56 -40.72 -64.83
C GLN A 261 27.92 -40.41 -66.29
N THR A 262 27.60 -39.20 -66.76
CA THR A 262 28.03 -38.70 -68.07
C THR A 262 29.55 -38.60 -68.16
N ALA A 263 30.23 -38.02 -67.16
CA ALA A 263 31.68 -37.94 -67.11
C ALA A 263 32.35 -39.33 -67.07
N VAL A 264 31.79 -40.28 -66.29
CA VAL A 264 32.25 -41.68 -66.27
C VAL A 264 32.14 -42.31 -67.65
N THR A 265 30.99 -42.17 -68.31
CA THR A 265 30.75 -42.73 -69.65
C THR A 265 31.73 -42.14 -70.67
N LYS A 266 31.93 -40.81 -70.65
CA LYS A 266 32.85 -40.13 -71.56
C LYS A 266 34.32 -40.45 -71.30
N ALA A 267 34.72 -40.67 -70.05
CA ALA A 267 36.04 -41.21 -69.74
C ALA A 267 36.26 -42.61 -70.33
N THR A 268 35.26 -43.49 -70.25
CA THR A 268 35.34 -44.82 -70.87
C THR A 268 35.38 -44.77 -72.41
N GLU A 269 34.65 -43.83 -73.03
CA GLU A 269 34.71 -43.60 -74.48
C GLU A 269 36.09 -43.08 -74.91
N ALA A 270 36.67 -42.13 -74.17
CA ALA A 270 38.02 -41.62 -74.43
C ALA A 270 39.08 -42.71 -74.29
N GLU A 271 38.96 -43.56 -73.26
CA GLU A 271 39.84 -44.72 -73.08
C GLU A 271 39.73 -45.72 -74.24
N LYS A 272 38.51 -46.01 -74.68
CA LYS A 272 38.28 -46.90 -75.82
C LYS A 272 38.87 -46.31 -77.10
N ALA A 273 38.64 -45.02 -77.36
CA ALA A 273 39.18 -44.32 -78.53
C ALA A 273 40.72 -44.27 -78.52
N ALA A 274 41.36 -44.07 -77.36
CA ALA A 274 42.82 -44.13 -77.22
C ALA A 274 43.37 -45.53 -77.56
N LYS A 275 42.74 -46.61 -77.07
CA LYS A 275 43.10 -48.00 -77.42
C LYS A 275 42.90 -48.30 -78.91
N GLU A 276 41.83 -47.78 -79.50
CA GLU A 276 41.56 -47.91 -80.94
C GLU A 276 42.53 -47.11 -81.81
N THR A 277 43.03 -45.97 -81.31
CA THR A 277 44.10 -45.16 -81.91
C THR A 277 45.42 -45.93 -81.85
N GLU A 278 45.73 -46.55 -80.71
CA GLU A 278 46.89 -47.43 -80.55
C GLU A 278 46.89 -48.58 -81.55
N LYS A 279 45.73 -49.21 -81.76
CA LYS A 279 45.56 -50.26 -82.76
C LYS A 279 45.76 -49.75 -84.20
N ALA A 280 45.11 -48.64 -84.55
CA ALA A 280 45.24 -48.04 -85.89
C ALA A 280 46.67 -47.55 -86.17
N ALA A 281 47.37 -47.05 -85.16
CA ALA A 281 48.78 -46.64 -85.25
C ALA A 281 49.68 -47.81 -85.60
N LYS A 282 49.50 -48.98 -84.97
CA LYS A 282 50.28 -50.20 -85.29
C LYS A 282 50.08 -50.64 -86.73
N GLU A 283 48.86 -50.56 -87.25
CA GLU A 283 48.49 -50.93 -88.63
C GLU A 283 48.99 -49.88 -89.65
N THR A 284 48.96 -48.60 -89.31
CA THR A 284 49.41 -47.48 -90.16
C THR A 284 50.93 -47.42 -90.25
N GLU A 285 51.64 -47.64 -89.14
CA GLU A 285 53.09 -47.73 -89.09
C GLU A 285 53.62 -48.88 -89.96
N GLN A 286 52.99 -50.06 -89.87
CA GLN A 286 53.34 -51.20 -90.72
C GLN A 286 53.07 -50.92 -92.20
N ALA A 287 51.94 -50.28 -92.52
CA ALA A 287 51.62 -49.86 -93.88
C ALA A 287 52.54 -48.74 -94.41
N ALA A 288 53.01 -47.83 -93.56
CA ALA A 288 53.94 -46.76 -93.93
C ALA A 288 55.32 -47.32 -94.31
N ILE A 289 55.82 -48.31 -93.54
CA ILE A 289 57.07 -49.02 -93.84
C ILE A 289 56.96 -49.76 -95.18
N GLU A 290 55.81 -50.37 -95.47
CA GLU A 290 55.56 -51.12 -96.71
C GLU A 290 55.35 -50.20 -97.94
N ALA A 291 54.55 -49.14 -97.83
CA ALA A 291 54.17 -48.31 -98.97
C ALA A 291 55.23 -47.28 -99.39
N ILE A 292 56.07 -46.81 -98.45
CA ILE A 292 57.21 -45.92 -98.77
C ILE A 292 58.27 -46.65 -99.60
N ASN A 293 58.33 -47.98 -99.52
CA ASN A 293 59.20 -48.79 -100.38
C ASN A 293 58.66 -48.99 -101.82
N VAL A 294 57.37 -48.68 -102.09
CA VAL A 294 56.67 -48.99 -103.36
C VAL A 294 56.14 -47.73 -104.08
N ILE A 295 56.37 -46.52 -103.55
CA ILE A 295 55.92 -45.24 -104.12
C ILE A 295 54.36 -45.13 -104.19
N ASP A 296 53.62 -45.55 -103.15
CA ASP A 296 52.19 -45.23 -103.01
C ASP A 296 51.94 -44.44 -101.71
N GLN A 297 52.07 -43.12 -101.80
CA GLN A 297 51.92 -42.23 -100.64
C GLN A 297 50.44 -42.02 -100.23
N THR A 298 49.50 -42.30 -101.13
CA THR A 298 48.05 -42.08 -100.94
C THR A 298 47.48 -43.00 -99.87
N THR A 299 47.85 -44.28 -99.90
CA THR A 299 47.37 -45.32 -98.98
C THR A 299 47.80 -45.06 -97.52
N VAL A 300 49.00 -44.50 -97.31
CA VAL A 300 49.50 -44.16 -95.95
C VAL A 300 48.74 -42.96 -95.39
N GLN A 301 48.47 -41.96 -96.22
CA GLN A 301 47.77 -40.75 -95.81
C GLN A 301 46.33 -41.05 -95.39
N ASP A 302 45.62 -41.93 -96.09
CA ASP A 302 44.25 -42.32 -95.72
C ASP A 302 44.21 -43.15 -94.42
N LYS A 303 45.18 -44.05 -94.18
CA LYS A 303 45.29 -44.76 -92.91
C LYS A 303 45.68 -43.84 -91.76
N PHE A 304 46.52 -42.84 -92.00
CA PHE A 304 46.84 -41.82 -91.00
C PHE A 304 45.62 -40.97 -90.62
N LYS A 305 44.76 -40.58 -91.57
CA LYS A 305 43.50 -39.89 -91.26
C LYS A 305 42.59 -40.72 -90.32
N VAL A 306 42.69 -42.05 -90.36
CA VAL A 306 41.98 -42.94 -89.41
C VAL A 306 42.59 -42.87 -88.01
N VAL A 307 43.92 -42.74 -87.88
CA VAL A 307 44.60 -42.51 -86.59
C VAL A 307 44.21 -41.15 -86.03
N GLU A 308 44.28 -40.09 -86.84
CA GLU A 308 43.88 -38.71 -86.50
C GLU A 308 42.40 -38.65 -86.07
N GLY A 309 41.48 -39.22 -86.85
CA GLY A 309 40.05 -39.22 -86.53
C GLY A 309 39.70 -39.95 -85.23
N LYS A 310 40.48 -40.97 -84.84
CA LYS A 310 40.32 -41.68 -83.56
C LYS A 310 40.90 -40.88 -82.38
N ALA A 311 42.04 -40.22 -82.58
CA ALA A 311 42.60 -39.30 -81.60
C ALA A 311 41.63 -38.13 -81.34
N ASP A 312 41.05 -37.54 -82.39
CA ASP A 312 40.00 -36.52 -82.31
C ASP A 312 38.76 -37.00 -81.56
N THR A 313 38.40 -38.28 -81.71
CA THR A 313 37.29 -38.90 -80.97
C THR A 313 37.60 -38.96 -79.47
N ALA A 314 38.83 -39.31 -79.10
CA ALA A 314 39.28 -39.27 -77.71
C ALA A 314 39.24 -37.83 -77.16
N SER A 315 39.71 -36.83 -77.91
CA SER A 315 39.67 -35.41 -77.52
C SER A 315 38.23 -34.89 -77.36
N LYS A 316 37.30 -35.25 -78.26
CA LYS A 316 35.87 -34.90 -78.13
C LYS A 316 35.23 -35.53 -76.89
N ALA A 317 35.56 -36.78 -76.59
CA ALA A 317 35.09 -37.45 -75.37
C ALA A 317 35.65 -36.78 -74.11
N ALA A 318 36.93 -36.40 -74.10
CA ALA A 318 37.53 -35.65 -73.00
C ALA A 318 36.88 -34.28 -72.77
N ALA A 319 36.61 -33.53 -73.85
CA ALA A 319 35.89 -32.26 -73.77
C ALA A 319 34.48 -32.43 -73.20
N ALA A 320 33.75 -33.47 -73.62
CA ALA A 320 32.43 -33.80 -73.07
C ALA A 320 32.49 -34.18 -71.57
N ALA A 321 33.52 -34.91 -71.14
CA ALA A 321 33.74 -35.22 -69.72
C ALA A 321 33.98 -33.95 -68.89
N LYS A 322 34.76 -33.00 -69.40
CA LYS A 322 35.03 -31.70 -68.75
C LYS A 322 33.78 -30.81 -68.66
N LYS A 323 32.92 -30.82 -69.68
CA LYS A 323 31.62 -30.13 -69.63
C LYS A 323 30.71 -30.74 -68.56
N ALA A 324 30.64 -32.07 -68.48
CA ALA A 324 29.88 -32.77 -67.45
C ALA A 324 30.40 -32.45 -66.03
N GLN A 325 31.73 -32.43 -65.83
CA GLN A 325 32.36 -31.96 -64.59
C GLN A 325 31.93 -30.53 -64.23
N THR A 326 31.95 -29.61 -65.19
CA THR A 326 31.59 -28.19 -64.99
C THR A 326 30.11 -28.04 -64.61
N LYS A 327 29.21 -28.78 -65.28
CA LYS A 327 27.78 -28.82 -64.95
C LYS A 327 27.53 -29.38 -63.54
N ALA A 328 28.25 -30.43 -63.14
CA ALA A 328 28.20 -30.96 -61.78
C ALA A 328 28.65 -29.91 -60.75
N GLN A 329 29.71 -29.14 -61.03
CA GLN A 329 30.18 -28.06 -60.14
C GLN A 329 29.18 -26.91 -60.02
N ILE A 330 28.54 -26.47 -61.11
CA ILE A 330 27.46 -25.48 -61.08
C ILE A 330 26.34 -25.95 -60.14
N ALA A 331 25.86 -27.18 -60.34
CA ALA A 331 24.80 -27.75 -59.51
C ALA A 331 25.22 -27.90 -58.03
N ALA A 332 26.48 -28.19 -57.74
CA ALA A 332 26.99 -28.24 -56.37
C ALA A 332 27.02 -26.86 -55.69
N TYR A 333 27.39 -25.80 -56.40
CA TYR A 333 27.31 -24.43 -55.85
C TYR A 333 25.86 -24.00 -55.60
N VAL A 334 24.91 -24.45 -56.43
CA VAL A 334 23.48 -24.24 -56.18
C VAL A 334 23.06 -24.94 -54.89
N VAL A 335 23.47 -26.20 -54.67
CA VAL A 335 23.21 -26.92 -53.42
C VAL A 335 23.74 -26.15 -52.20
N GLN A 336 25.00 -25.71 -52.23
CA GLN A 336 25.59 -24.93 -51.14
C GLN A 336 24.82 -23.63 -50.86
N THR A 337 24.41 -22.92 -51.92
CA THR A 337 23.65 -21.67 -51.83
C THR A 337 22.29 -21.89 -51.16
N GLU A 338 21.54 -22.90 -51.60
CA GLU A 338 20.21 -23.22 -51.05
C GLU A 338 20.30 -23.68 -49.59
N VAL A 339 21.30 -24.48 -49.22
CA VAL A 339 21.53 -24.88 -47.81
C VAL A 339 21.82 -23.67 -46.93
N SER A 340 22.70 -22.75 -47.37
CA SER A 340 22.99 -21.51 -46.64
C SER A 340 21.76 -20.60 -46.51
N LYS A 341 20.93 -20.53 -47.56
CA LYS A 341 19.64 -19.82 -47.53
C LYS A 341 18.70 -20.40 -46.48
N VAL A 342 18.51 -21.72 -46.44
CA VAL A 342 17.64 -22.38 -45.44
C VAL A 342 18.09 -22.04 -44.01
N LYS A 343 19.40 -22.05 -43.76
CA LYS A 343 19.96 -21.68 -42.45
C LYS A 343 19.74 -20.19 -42.12
N ALA A 344 19.95 -19.29 -43.09
CA ALA A 344 19.70 -17.86 -42.91
C ALA A 344 18.21 -17.57 -42.62
N VAL A 345 17.30 -18.23 -43.35
CA VAL A 345 15.84 -18.14 -43.15
C VAL A 345 15.46 -18.60 -41.75
N LYS A 346 16.02 -19.74 -41.28
CA LYS A 346 15.79 -20.24 -39.93
C LYS A 346 16.26 -19.24 -38.86
N SER A 347 17.49 -18.71 -38.99
CA SER A 347 17.99 -17.72 -38.03
C SER A 347 17.18 -16.42 -38.01
N ALA A 348 16.71 -15.95 -39.17
CA ALA A 348 15.84 -14.76 -39.24
C ALA A 348 14.48 -14.99 -38.58
N ARG A 349 13.90 -16.19 -38.72
CA ARG A 349 12.66 -16.56 -38.01
C ARG A 349 12.88 -16.55 -36.49
N GLU A 350 13.91 -17.24 -36.01
CA GLU A 350 14.21 -17.31 -34.58
C GLU A 350 14.54 -15.93 -33.98
N ALA A 351 15.17 -15.03 -34.75
CA ALA A 351 15.43 -13.65 -34.33
C ALA A 351 14.13 -12.85 -34.19
N ASN A 352 13.17 -13.04 -35.11
CA ASN A 352 11.85 -12.44 -35.02
C ASN A 352 11.02 -12.99 -33.84
N GLU A 353 11.20 -14.27 -33.48
CA GLU A 353 10.61 -14.83 -32.26
C GLU A 353 11.19 -14.18 -31.00
N ALA A 354 12.51 -13.94 -30.96
CA ALA A 354 13.16 -13.21 -29.86
C ALA A 354 12.67 -11.76 -29.75
N LYS A 355 12.57 -11.05 -30.89
CA LYS A 355 11.96 -9.71 -30.96
C LYS A 355 10.55 -9.69 -30.38
N THR A 356 9.69 -10.62 -30.79
CA THR A 356 8.29 -10.66 -30.35
C THR A 356 8.20 -10.83 -28.83
N LYS A 357 9.03 -11.73 -28.25
CA LYS A 357 9.11 -11.92 -26.80
C LYS A 357 9.57 -10.64 -26.08
N ALA A 358 10.60 -9.96 -26.61
CA ALA A 358 11.06 -8.70 -26.05
C ALA A 358 9.97 -7.61 -26.09
N GLU A 359 9.22 -7.51 -27.20
CA GLU A 359 8.10 -6.57 -27.32
C GLU A 359 6.98 -6.85 -26.30
N ASP A 360 6.62 -8.11 -26.09
CA ASP A 360 5.54 -8.46 -25.14
C ASP A 360 5.96 -8.24 -23.69
N VAL A 361 7.21 -8.57 -23.33
CA VAL A 361 7.79 -8.26 -22.01
C VAL A 361 7.82 -6.76 -21.77
N ALA A 362 8.22 -5.96 -22.76
CA ALA A 362 8.25 -4.51 -22.66
C ALA A 362 6.84 -3.93 -22.45
N LYS A 363 5.82 -4.40 -23.18
CA LYS A 363 4.43 -3.98 -22.99
C LYS A 363 3.91 -4.28 -21.58
N GLU A 364 4.25 -5.45 -21.03
CA GLU A 364 3.84 -5.80 -19.67
C GLU A 364 4.54 -4.93 -18.63
N SER A 365 5.83 -4.63 -18.86
CA SER A 365 6.60 -3.71 -18.02
C SER A 365 6.05 -2.27 -18.08
N GLU A 366 5.60 -1.78 -19.24
CA GLU A 366 5.00 -0.45 -19.37
C GLU A 366 3.71 -0.26 -18.53
N LYS A 367 2.98 -1.35 -18.23
CA LYS A 367 1.84 -1.31 -17.31
C LYS A 367 2.27 -1.03 -15.87
N ILE A 368 3.53 -1.31 -15.53
CA ILE A 368 4.13 -1.05 -14.24
C ILE A 368 4.66 0.39 -14.21
N LYS A 369 3.83 1.31 -13.73
CA LYS A 369 4.21 2.72 -13.61
C LYS A 369 5.21 2.90 -12.46
N ILE A 370 6.49 3.11 -12.80
CA ILE A 370 7.53 3.61 -11.89
C ILE A 370 7.91 5.04 -12.27
N THR A 371 8.55 5.77 -11.34
CA THR A 371 9.01 7.17 -11.56
C THR A 371 10.48 7.22 -11.96
N ASP A 372 11.18 6.10 -11.88
CA ASP A 372 12.58 5.98 -12.27
C ASP A 372 12.59 5.75 -13.79
N GLU A 373 12.70 6.86 -14.52
CA GLU A 373 12.62 6.89 -15.98
C GLU A 373 13.78 6.15 -16.63
N ASP A 374 14.95 6.12 -15.99
CA ASP A 374 16.14 5.42 -16.48
C ASP A 374 15.90 3.90 -16.52
N LYS A 375 15.37 3.32 -15.44
CA LYS A 375 15.04 1.88 -15.40
C LYS A 375 13.97 1.49 -16.42
N SER A 376 12.94 2.31 -16.59
CA SER A 376 11.92 2.09 -17.63
C SER A 376 12.49 2.29 -19.04
N GLY A 377 13.41 3.24 -19.20
CA GLY A 377 14.15 3.50 -20.44
C GLY A 377 14.99 2.32 -20.89
N ASN A 378 15.65 1.63 -19.95
CA ASN A 378 16.46 0.44 -20.24
C ASN A 378 15.65 -0.70 -20.88
N VAL A 379 14.41 -0.92 -20.44
CA VAL A 379 13.50 -1.91 -21.07
C VAL A 379 13.23 -1.54 -22.53
N LYS A 380 12.97 -0.25 -22.81
CA LYS A 380 12.70 0.25 -24.17
C LYS A 380 13.94 0.17 -25.06
N ALA A 381 15.12 0.48 -24.51
CA ALA A 381 16.38 0.41 -25.23
C ALA A 381 16.70 -1.04 -25.64
N ALA A 382 16.65 -2.00 -24.70
CA ALA A 382 16.90 -3.41 -24.98
C ALA A 382 15.89 -4.01 -25.98
N LYS A 383 14.60 -3.63 -25.86
CA LYS A 383 13.57 -3.99 -26.84
C LYS A 383 13.93 -3.46 -28.24
N THR A 384 14.37 -2.21 -28.34
CA THR A 384 14.73 -1.58 -29.62
C THR A 384 15.90 -2.30 -30.27
N GLU A 385 16.91 -2.67 -29.49
CA GLU A 385 18.05 -3.49 -29.96
C GLU A 385 17.56 -4.85 -30.52
N ALA A 386 16.65 -5.54 -29.82
CA ALA A 386 16.09 -6.81 -30.30
C ALA A 386 15.34 -6.64 -31.64
N VAL A 387 14.64 -5.51 -31.83
CA VAL A 387 13.96 -5.17 -33.09
C VAL A 387 14.97 -4.92 -34.21
N GLU A 388 16.03 -4.16 -33.94
CA GLU A 388 17.09 -3.85 -34.92
C GLU A 388 17.83 -5.11 -35.37
N GLN A 389 18.19 -5.99 -34.43
CA GLN A 389 18.86 -7.25 -34.74
C GLN A 389 17.97 -8.21 -35.56
N ALA A 390 16.66 -8.27 -35.27
CA ALA A 390 15.73 -9.03 -36.10
C ALA A 390 15.65 -8.48 -37.54
N ASN A 391 15.63 -7.15 -37.70
CA ASN A 391 15.64 -6.52 -39.03
C ASN A 391 16.95 -6.82 -39.81
N LEU A 392 18.10 -6.85 -39.12
CA LEU A 392 19.38 -7.25 -39.72
C LEU A 392 19.36 -8.71 -40.17
N ALA A 393 18.77 -9.62 -39.38
CA ALA A 393 18.60 -11.01 -39.75
C ALA A 393 17.68 -11.17 -40.97
N ASP A 394 16.59 -10.41 -41.05
CA ASP A 394 15.69 -10.39 -42.22
C ASP A 394 16.36 -9.84 -43.48
N ASN A 395 17.22 -8.83 -43.35
CA ASN A 395 18.02 -8.33 -44.48
C ASN A 395 19.01 -9.39 -44.97
N ALA A 396 19.69 -10.09 -44.06
CA ALA A 396 20.57 -11.20 -44.41
C ALA A 396 19.79 -12.36 -45.08
N LYS A 397 18.57 -12.66 -44.61
CA LYS A 397 17.67 -13.60 -45.28
C LYS A 397 17.40 -13.19 -46.73
N LYS A 398 17.03 -11.93 -46.98
CA LYS A 398 16.78 -11.41 -48.35
C LYS A 398 18.03 -11.53 -49.23
N GLU A 399 19.21 -11.26 -48.69
CA GLU A 399 20.48 -11.44 -49.42
C GLU A 399 20.72 -12.90 -49.81
N ALA A 400 20.42 -13.84 -48.90
CA ALA A 400 20.55 -15.27 -49.18
C ALA A 400 19.52 -15.75 -50.23
N GLU A 401 18.28 -15.26 -50.18
CA GLU A 401 17.26 -15.53 -51.18
C GLU A 401 17.66 -14.98 -52.56
N ALA A 402 18.19 -13.76 -52.64
CA ALA A 402 18.69 -13.16 -53.88
C ALA A 402 19.89 -13.96 -54.44
N ALA A 403 20.80 -14.40 -53.58
CA ALA A 403 21.89 -15.28 -53.98
C ALA A 403 21.38 -16.62 -54.54
N ALA A 404 20.38 -17.23 -53.90
CA ALA A 404 19.74 -18.45 -54.39
C ALA A 404 19.06 -18.26 -55.76
N ILE A 405 18.41 -17.12 -56.00
CA ILE A 405 17.87 -16.78 -57.33
C ILE A 405 19.01 -16.72 -58.36
N SER A 406 20.09 -15.98 -58.08
CA SER A 406 21.25 -15.88 -58.98
C SER A 406 21.92 -17.23 -59.27
N ALA A 407 22.01 -18.12 -58.27
CA ALA A 407 22.53 -19.47 -58.45
C ALA A 407 21.60 -20.32 -59.33
N ASN A 408 20.29 -20.22 -59.12
CA ASN A 408 19.30 -20.92 -59.94
C ASN A 408 19.29 -20.41 -61.40
N GLU A 409 19.49 -19.12 -61.64
CA GLU A 409 19.69 -18.59 -62.99
C GLU A 409 20.91 -19.23 -63.65
N ALA A 410 22.04 -19.32 -62.94
CA ALA A 410 23.23 -20.01 -63.46
C ALA A 410 22.96 -21.51 -63.75
N LYS A 411 22.14 -22.18 -62.94
CA LYS A 411 21.72 -23.57 -63.16
C LYS A 411 21.00 -23.75 -64.49
N THR A 412 20.18 -22.79 -64.95
CA THR A 412 19.48 -22.90 -66.24
C THR A 412 20.45 -23.01 -67.43
N SER A 413 21.67 -22.50 -67.31
CA SER A 413 22.69 -22.62 -68.36
C SER A 413 23.16 -24.06 -68.61
N ILE A 414 22.88 -24.99 -67.68
CA ILE A 414 23.18 -26.43 -67.85
C ILE A 414 22.38 -27.03 -69.02
N THR A 415 21.18 -26.51 -69.31
CA THR A 415 20.25 -27.08 -70.31
C THR A 415 20.14 -26.27 -71.61
N VAL A 416 20.61 -25.01 -71.63
CA VAL A 416 20.33 -24.07 -72.73
C VAL A 416 21.42 -24.07 -73.82
N LYS A 417 22.70 -24.10 -73.46
CA LYS A 417 23.83 -24.15 -74.42
C LYS A 417 24.98 -24.99 -73.84
N ASP A 418 25.56 -25.84 -74.68
CA ASP A 418 26.63 -26.78 -74.29
C ASP A 418 28.02 -26.33 -74.77
N ASP A 419 28.29 -25.02 -74.74
CA ASP A 419 29.60 -24.44 -75.06
C ASP A 419 30.39 -24.08 -73.78
N ASP A 420 31.72 -24.11 -73.88
CA ASP A 420 32.62 -23.94 -72.72
C ASP A 420 32.56 -22.52 -72.14
N THR A 421 32.34 -21.50 -72.95
CA THR A 421 32.28 -20.10 -72.51
C THR A 421 31.09 -19.88 -71.59
N THR A 422 29.89 -20.27 -72.05
CA THR A 422 28.64 -20.13 -71.29
C THR A 422 28.69 -20.91 -69.97
N LEU A 423 29.22 -22.14 -69.98
CA LEU A 423 29.31 -22.96 -68.76
C LEU A 423 30.29 -22.39 -67.74
N ASN A 424 31.42 -21.79 -68.17
CA ASN A 424 32.38 -21.17 -67.25
C ASN A 424 31.85 -19.88 -66.62
N GLU A 425 31.11 -19.07 -67.38
CA GLU A 425 30.41 -17.89 -66.86
C GLU A 425 29.34 -18.29 -65.82
N ALA A 426 28.52 -19.29 -66.15
CA ALA A 426 27.52 -19.84 -65.23
C ALA A 426 28.15 -20.40 -63.95
N LYS A 427 29.27 -21.12 -64.06
CA LYS A 427 30.04 -21.60 -62.90
C LYS A 427 30.51 -20.46 -62.01
N THR A 428 31.05 -19.40 -62.60
CA THR A 428 31.50 -18.22 -61.85
C THR A 428 30.33 -17.53 -61.13
N LYS A 429 29.19 -17.37 -61.82
CA LYS A 429 27.97 -16.80 -61.23
C LYS A 429 27.44 -17.65 -60.07
N ALA A 430 27.37 -18.97 -60.23
CA ALA A 430 26.94 -19.89 -59.18
C ALA A 430 27.90 -19.89 -57.97
N TYR A 431 29.21 -19.85 -58.20
CA TYR A 431 30.22 -19.74 -57.16
C TYR A 431 30.10 -18.44 -56.36
N ASN A 432 30.00 -17.29 -57.05
CA ASN A 432 29.83 -16.00 -56.38
C ASN A 432 28.53 -15.95 -55.56
N ALA A 433 27.45 -16.56 -56.04
CA ALA A 433 26.21 -16.70 -55.31
C ALA A 433 26.38 -17.56 -54.04
N SER A 434 27.12 -18.67 -54.09
CA SER A 434 27.34 -19.51 -52.91
C SER A 434 28.13 -18.79 -51.81
N ILE A 435 29.14 -18.01 -52.17
CA ILE A 435 29.91 -17.18 -51.23
C ILE A 435 29.02 -16.11 -50.59
N LYS A 436 28.16 -15.44 -51.37
CA LYS A 436 27.21 -14.44 -50.86
C LYS A 436 26.20 -15.07 -49.89
N ALA A 437 25.61 -16.21 -50.25
CA ALA A 437 24.68 -16.91 -49.36
C ALA A 437 25.36 -17.37 -48.07
N LYS A 438 26.62 -17.82 -48.13
CA LYS A 438 27.37 -18.22 -46.92
C LYS A 438 27.66 -17.05 -46.00
N ARG A 439 27.96 -15.87 -46.56
CA ARG A 439 28.11 -14.63 -45.78
C ARG A 439 26.79 -14.22 -45.13
N ALA A 440 25.70 -14.27 -45.89
CA ALA A 440 24.36 -13.98 -45.40
C ALA A 440 23.93 -14.95 -44.27
N GLU A 441 24.22 -16.25 -44.38
CA GLU A 441 24.04 -17.22 -43.30
C GLU A 441 24.76 -16.80 -42.01
N LYS A 442 26.03 -16.39 -42.11
CA LYS A 442 26.81 -15.93 -40.95
C LYS A 442 26.22 -14.65 -40.34
N ASN A 443 25.83 -13.69 -41.18
CA ASN A 443 25.23 -12.44 -40.74
C ASN A 443 23.90 -12.69 -40.01
N ALA A 444 23.02 -13.54 -40.56
CA ALA A 444 21.77 -13.93 -39.93
C ALA A 444 21.99 -14.66 -38.59
N SER A 445 22.98 -15.55 -38.52
CA SER A 445 23.32 -16.27 -37.28
C SER A 445 23.89 -15.35 -36.19
N ASN A 446 24.69 -14.34 -36.56
CA ASN A 446 25.20 -13.36 -35.61
C ASN A 446 24.08 -12.45 -35.10
N ALA A 447 23.23 -11.94 -36.01
CA ALA A 447 22.08 -11.11 -35.65
C ALA A 447 21.09 -11.87 -34.74
N LEU A 448 20.88 -13.17 -34.96
CA LEU A 448 20.10 -14.02 -34.05
C LEU A 448 20.67 -14.03 -32.62
N LYS A 449 21.99 -14.19 -32.46
CA LYS A 449 22.62 -14.22 -31.13
C LYS A 449 22.44 -12.90 -30.38
N GLU A 450 22.62 -11.78 -31.08
CA GLU A 450 22.41 -10.45 -30.49
C GLU A 450 20.93 -10.20 -30.19
N ALA A 451 20.00 -10.62 -31.06
CA ALA A 451 18.56 -10.54 -30.79
C ALA A 451 18.15 -11.34 -29.54
N GLN A 452 18.71 -12.55 -29.35
CA GLN A 452 18.48 -13.35 -28.15
C GLN A 452 19.07 -12.72 -26.89
N LYS A 453 20.26 -12.12 -27.00
CA LYS A 453 20.89 -11.37 -25.90
C LYS A 453 20.02 -10.17 -25.50
N ALA A 454 19.60 -9.37 -26.48
CA ALA A 454 18.72 -8.21 -26.25
C ALA A 454 17.35 -8.61 -25.68
N GLN A 455 16.81 -9.78 -26.07
CA GLN A 455 15.61 -10.34 -25.44
C GLN A 455 15.83 -10.61 -23.94
N ILE A 456 16.94 -11.26 -23.56
CA ILE A 456 17.27 -11.53 -22.15
C ILE A 456 17.47 -10.22 -21.39
N GLU A 457 18.16 -9.25 -21.98
CA GLU A 457 18.36 -7.92 -21.40
C GLU A 457 17.03 -7.20 -21.15
N THR A 458 16.08 -7.32 -22.08
CA THR A 458 14.72 -6.79 -21.92
C THR A 458 13.99 -7.45 -20.73
N GLU A 459 14.11 -8.78 -20.59
CA GLU A 459 13.55 -9.52 -19.45
C GLU A 459 14.18 -9.11 -18.12
N ILE A 460 15.52 -8.96 -18.08
CA ILE A 460 16.26 -8.49 -16.89
C ILE A 460 15.77 -7.10 -16.48
N ALA A 461 15.75 -6.15 -17.42
CA ALA A 461 15.32 -4.78 -17.15
C ALA A 461 13.87 -4.72 -16.66
N ALA A 462 12.98 -5.56 -17.21
CA ALA A 462 11.58 -5.63 -16.78
C ALA A 462 11.42 -6.19 -15.35
N GLU A 463 12.25 -7.15 -14.94
CA GLU A 463 12.26 -7.67 -13.56
C GLU A 463 12.81 -6.65 -12.56
N VAL A 464 13.81 -5.85 -12.95
CA VAL A 464 14.27 -4.71 -12.15
C VAL A 464 13.15 -3.69 -11.93
N VAL A 465 12.35 -3.40 -12.96
CA VAL A 465 11.15 -2.54 -12.84
C VAL A 465 10.14 -3.11 -11.84
N LYS A 466 9.91 -4.43 -11.82
CA LYS A 466 9.04 -5.09 -10.82
C LYS A 466 9.60 -4.95 -9.40
N ALA A 467 10.91 -5.13 -9.22
CA ALA A 467 11.56 -4.96 -7.92
C ALA A 467 11.43 -3.51 -7.40
N GLU A 468 11.61 -2.52 -8.28
CA GLU A 468 11.49 -1.11 -7.93
C GLU A 468 10.03 -0.72 -7.57
N LYS A 469 9.05 -1.30 -8.27
CA LYS A 469 7.63 -1.17 -7.89
C LYS A 469 7.39 -1.69 -6.47
N ALA A 470 7.86 -2.91 -6.17
CA ALA A 470 7.68 -3.52 -4.85
C ALA A 470 8.33 -2.69 -3.73
N LYS A 471 9.54 -2.14 -3.98
CA LYS A 471 10.20 -1.19 -3.07
C LYS A 471 9.30 0.02 -2.74
N LYS A 472 8.64 0.60 -3.74
CA LYS A 472 7.74 1.75 -3.53
C LYS A 472 6.48 1.38 -2.76
N GLU A 473 5.86 0.26 -3.10
CA GLU A 473 4.69 -0.26 -2.38
C GLU A 473 5.04 -0.47 -0.90
N ALA A 474 6.18 -1.12 -0.61
CA ALA A 474 6.66 -1.31 0.76
C ALA A 474 6.89 0.02 1.51
N SER A 475 7.43 1.04 0.83
CA SER A 475 7.58 2.37 1.43
C SER A 475 6.23 3.02 1.76
N SER A 476 5.29 3.00 0.81
CA SER A 476 3.96 3.58 1.02
C SER A 476 3.21 2.87 2.15
N ASP A 477 3.34 1.55 2.24
CA ASP A 477 2.71 0.76 3.31
C ASP A 477 3.34 1.05 4.68
N ALA A 478 4.67 1.24 4.74
CA ALA A 478 5.34 1.67 5.97
C ALA A 478 4.92 3.08 6.42
N ASP A 479 4.80 4.04 5.49
CA ASP A 479 4.35 5.41 5.80
C ASP A 479 2.89 5.41 6.32
N ALA A 480 2.02 4.58 5.74
CA ALA A 480 0.65 4.40 6.21
C ALA A 480 0.59 3.72 7.59
N ALA A 481 1.47 2.74 7.86
CA ALA A 481 1.58 2.14 9.19
C ALA A 481 2.00 3.18 10.25
N GLY A 482 2.89 4.11 9.89
CA GLY A 482 3.26 5.27 10.72
C GLY A 482 2.08 6.18 11.08
N LYS A 483 1.21 6.48 10.10
CA LYS A 483 -0.02 7.24 10.35
C LYS A 483 -0.98 6.48 11.27
N ALA A 484 -1.14 5.17 11.06
CA ALA A 484 -1.98 4.33 11.92
C ALA A 484 -1.47 4.31 13.36
N LYS A 485 -0.14 4.20 13.56
CA LYS A 485 0.49 4.35 14.87
C LYS A 485 0.18 5.70 15.52
N GLU A 486 0.37 6.81 14.80
CA GLU A 486 0.09 8.15 15.33
C GLU A 486 -1.37 8.30 15.77
N ASN A 487 -2.31 7.80 14.95
CA ASN A 487 -3.73 7.77 15.31
C ASN A 487 -3.97 6.95 16.59
N ALA A 488 -3.38 5.76 16.70
CA ALA A 488 -3.50 4.91 17.89
C ALA A 488 -2.97 5.59 19.15
N GLU A 489 -1.82 6.27 19.07
CA GLU A 489 -1.24 7.02 20.19
C GLU A 489 -2.13 8.20 20.61
N ASN A 490 -2.71 8.92 19.64
CA ASN A 490 -3.60 10.03 19.92
C ASN A 490 -4.90 9.57 20.60
N GLU A 491 -5.51 8.47 20.15
CA GLU A 491 -6.67 7.88 20.82
C GLU A 491 -6.33 7.35 22.21
N ALA A 492 -5.18 6.70 22.37
CA ALA A 492 -4.73 6.21 23.69
C ALA A 492 -4.45 7.34 24.69
N LYS A 493 -4.03 8.53 24.22
CA LYS A 493 -3.88 9.74 25.06
C LYS A 493 -5.23 10.30 25.52
N LYS A 494 -6.26 10.27 24.65
CA LYS A 494 -7.62 10.72 25.01
C LYS A 494 -8.22 9.87 26.13
N ALA A 495 -7.85 8.59 26.20
CA ALA A 495 -8.40 7.63 27.16
C ALA A 495 -7.73 7.64 28.55
N GLU A 496 -7.00 8.70 28.94
CA GLU A 496 -6.39 8.92 30.27
C GLU A 496 -5.89 7.65 30.99
N SER A 497 -4.88 6.97 30.44
CA SER A 497 -4.25 5.74 30.99
C SER A 497 -5.04 4.43 30.87
N ASN A 498 -6.05 4.33 30.00
CA ASN A 498 -6.65 3.03 29.65
C ASN A 498 -5.56 2.06 29.13
N ALA A 499 -5.28 1.00 29.91
CA ALA A 499 -4.22 0.04 29.62
C ALA A 499 -4.41 -0.66 28.26
N VAL A 500 -5.64 -0.99 27.88
CA VAL A 500 -5.93 -1.69 26.62
C VAL A 500 -5.73 -0.78 25.42
N ALA A 501 -6.12 0.51 25.52
CA ALA A 501 -5.84 1.50 24.48
C ALA A 501 -4.33 1.72 24.30
N GLN A 502 -3.58 1.77 25.41
CA GLN A 502 -2.11 1.88 25.41
C GLN A 502 -1.44 0.63 24.82
N GLU A 503 -1.95 -0.57 25.11
CA GLU A 503 -1.48 -1.81 24.48
C GLU A 503 -1.74 -1.82 22.97
N ALA A 504 -2.90 -1.35 22.53
CA ALA A 504 -3.23 -1.22 21.11
C ALA A 504 -2.28 -0.23 20.41
N ALA A 505 -1.98 0.93 21.02
CA ALA A 505 -0.98 1.87 20.50
C ALA A 505 0.43 1.24 20.40
N LYS A 506 0.87 0.50 21.43
CA LYS A 506 2.14 -0.24 21.39
C LYS A 506 2.16 -1.32 20.31
N LYS A 507 1.03 -1.98 20.06
CA LYS A 507 0.90 -2.96 18.96
C LYS A 507 1.03 -2.26 17.60
N ALA A 508 0.37 -1.13 17.40
CA ALA A 508 0.51 -0.32 16.18
C ALA A 508 1.97 0.11 15.94
N GLN A 509 2.67 0.54 17.01
CA GLN A 509 4.10 0.86 16.94
C GLN A 509 4.95 -0.33 16.51
N LYS A 510 4.78 -1.50 17.13
CA LYS A 510 5.53 -2.72 16.74
C LYS A 510 5.32 -3.08 15.28
N GLN A 511 4.10 -2.91 14.78
CA GLN A 511 3.76 -3.20 13.38
C GLN A 511 4.32 -2.15 12.41
N GLU A 512 4.42 -0.89 12.79
CA GLU A 512 5.16 0.11 12.01
C GLU A 512 6.66 -0.22 11.94
N GLU A 513 7.29 -0.61 13.05
CA GLU A 513 8.69 -1.05 13.05
C GLU A 513 8.91 -2.28 12.15
N GLU A 514 7.94 -3.20 12.10
CA GLU A 514 7.95 -4.35 11.20
C GLU A 514 7.81 -3.93 9.73
N ALA A 515 6.87 -3.03 9.41
CA ALA A 515 6.73 -2.47 8.07
C ALA A 515 7.99 -1.72 7.61
N LEU A 516 8.66 -0.98 8.49
CA LEU A 516 9.94 -0.32 8.20
C LEU A 516 11.09 -1.31 7.96
N LYS A 517 11.13 -2.44 8.68
CA LYS A 517 12.11 -3.51 8.43
C LYS A 517 11.89 -4.13 7.06
N GLU A 518 10.63 -4.40 6.70
CA GLU A 518 10.29 -4.97 5.40
C GLU A 518 10.51 -3.97 4.25
N LYS A 519 10.24 -2.67 4.46
CA LYS A 519 10.66 -1.60 3.53
C LYS A 519 12.15 -1.68 3.22
N LYS A 520 13.01 -1.76 4.25
CA LYS A 520 14.47 -1.88 4.06
C LYS A 520 14.85 -3.16 3.30
N LYS A 521 14.21 -4.29 3.57
CA LYS A 521 14.45 -5.54 2.82
C LYS A 521 14.05 -5.41 1.36
N ALA A 522 12.93 -4.77 1.06
CA ALA A 522 12.48 -4.50 -0.30
C ALA A 522 13.44 -3.55 -1.03
N GLU A 523 13.92 -2.50 -0.35
CA GLU A 523 14.93 -1.57 -0.86
C GLU A 523 16.25 -2.29 -1.20
N THR A 524 16.77 -3.10 -0.28
CA THR A 524 17.99 -3.89 -0.51
C THR A 524 17.81 -4.85 -1.67
N SER A 525 16.71 -5.61 -1.71
CA SER A 525 16.48 -6.58 -2.77
C SER A 525 16.32 -5.92 -4.14
N ALA A 526 15.67 -4.75 -4.21
CA ALA A 526 15.56 -3.98 -5.46
C ALA A 526 16.91 -3.41 -5.90
N LYS A 527 17.76 -2.97 -4.95
CA LYS A 527 19.13 -2.53 -5.24
C LYS A 527 19.99 -3.66 -5.77
N GLU A 528 19.97 -4.82 -5.10
CA GLU A 528 20.67 -6.03 -5.55
C GLU A 528 20.19 -6.51 -6.92
N ALA A 529 18.88 -6.40 -7.21
CA ALA A 529 18.35 -6.70 -8.55
C ALA A 529 18.94 -5.77 -9.63
N GLY A 530 19.11 -4.48 -9.31
CA GLY A 530 19.77 -3.51 -10.19
C GLY A 530 21.26 -3.80 -10.38
N GLU A 531 21.99 -4.09 -9.30
CA GLU A 531 23.42 -4.41 -9.36
C GLU A 531 23.70 -5.70 -10.15
N GLU A 532 22.89 -6.75 -9.96
CA GLU A 532 23.04 -7.99 -10.73
C GLU A 532 22.72 -7.76 -12.23
N ALA A 533 21.81 -6.84 -12.55
CA ALA A 533 21.48 -6.47 -13.91
C ALA A 533 22.61 -5.73 -14.66
N GLU A 534 23.58 -5.14 -13.96
CA GLU A 534 24.77 -4.51 -14.56
C GLU A 534 25.84 -5.53 -14.98
N GLY A 535 25.69 -6.80 -14.59
CA GLY A 535 26.59 -7.89 -14.95
C GLY A 535 26.45 -8.38 -16.39
N ASP A 536 27.09 -9.52 -16.69
CA ASP A 536 26.99 -10.13 -18.02
C ASP A 536 25.55 -10.56 -18.33
N VAL A 537 25.06 -10.23 -19.53
CA VAL A 537 23.71 -10.60 -19.99
C VAL A 537 23.64 -12.10 -20.27
N THR A 538 23.22 -12.87 -19.26
CA THR A 538 23.07 -14.32 -19.33
C THR A 538 21.75 -14.78 -18.72
N LYS A 539 21.39 -16.04 -19.01
CA LYS A 539 20.22 -16.66 -18.38
C LYS A 539 20.38 -16.82 -16.86
N GLU A 540 21.60 -17.05 -16.38
CA GLU A 540 21.90 -17.13 -14.94
C GLU A 540 21.64 -15.79 -14.25
N THR A 541 22.09 -14.68 -14.86
CA THR A 541 21.83 -13.31 -14.39
C THR A 541 20.33 -13.03 -14.31
N LEU A 542 19.57 -13.42 -15.35
CA LEU A 542 18.11 -13.28 -15.36
C LEU A 542 17.44 -14.04 -14.21
N ASP A 543 17.86 -15.28 -13.94
CA ASP A 543 17.28 -16.08 -12.86
C ASP A 543 17.58 -15.47 -11.48
N LYS A 544 18.79 -14.93 -11.27
CA LYS A 544 19.15 -14.18 -10.05
C LYS A 544 18.33 -12.91 -9.89
N VAL A 545 18.19 -12.09 -10.94
CA VAL A 545 17.38 -10.86 -10.91
C VAL A 545 15.91 -11.19 -10.61
N LYS A 546 15.35 -12.26 -11.18
CA LYS A 546 14.00 -12.76 -10.86
C LYS A 546 13.86 -13.13 -9.39
N GLU A 547 14.85 -13.80 -8.81
CA GLU A 547 14.86 -14.13 -7.38
C GLU A 547 14.86 -12.87 -6.50
N LYS A 548 15.71 -11.89 -6.82
CA LYS A 548 15.77 -10.61 -6.10
C LYS A 548 14.49 -9.80 -6.23
N ALA A 549 13.89 -9.74 -7.42
CA ALA A 549 12.59 -9.12 -7.63
C ALA A 549 11.48 -9.80 -6.83
N LYS A 550 11.48 -11.14 -6.76
CA LYS A 550 10.54 -11.91 -5.91
C LYS A 550 10.75 -11.60 -4.42
N ASN A 551 11.99 -11.50 -3.96
CA ASN A 551 12.30 -11.13 -2.58
C ASN A 551 11.78 -9.72 -2.23
N ALA A 552 11.95 -8.75 -3.14
CA ALA A 552 11.37 -7.42 -2.99
C ALA A 552 9.83 -7.46 -2.90
N SER A 553 9.18 -8.26 -3.76
CA SER A 553 7.72 -8.44 -3.74
C SER A 553 7.19 -9.09 -2.46
N ASN A 554 7.92 -10.08 -1.93
CA ASN A 554 7.56 -10.74 -0.67
C ASN A 554 7.66 -9.75 0.50
N ALA A 555 8.73 -8.95 0.54
CA ALA A 555 8.91 -7.92 1.54
C ALA A 555 7.82 -6.83 1.45
N ALA A 556 7.43 -6.41 0.25
CA ALA A 556 6.30 -5.49 0.07
C ALA A 556 4.97 -6.06 0.60
N THR A 557 4.71 -7.35 0.37
CA THR A 557 3.52 -8.04 0.89
C THR A 557 3.53 -8.13 2.41
N ALA A 558 4.70 -8.37 3.00
CA ALA A 558 4.88 -8.37 4.46
C ALA A 558 4.68 -6.97 5.05
N ALA A 559 5.20 -5.91 4.41
CA ALA A 559 4.96 -4.52 4.81
C ALA A 559 3.46 -4.16 4.78
N LYS A 560 2.73 -4.58 3.74
CA LYS A 560 1.28 -4.42 3.65
C LYS A 560 0.53 -5.12 4.78
N THR A 561 0.97 -6.31 5.15
CA THR A 561 0.38 -7.08 6.26
C THR A 561 0.58 -6.35 7.59
N ALA A 562 1.80 -5.86 7.83
CA ALA A 562 2.13 -5.08 9.01
C ALA A 562 1.32 -3.76 9.06
N ARG A 563 1.19 -3.04 7.93
CA ARG A 563 0.30 -1.87 7.82
C ARG A 563 -1.13 -2.19 8.25
N THR A 564 -1.69 -3.27 7.70
CA THR A 564 -3.07 -3.69 7.99
C THR A 564 -3.25 -3.96 9.49
N GLN A 565 -2.27 -4.61 10.12
CA GLN A 565 -2.29 -4.87 11.57
C GLN A 565 -2.11 -3.60 12.40
N ALA A 566 -1.35 -2.62 11.93
CA ALA A 566 -1.25 -1.30 12.56
C ALA A 566 -2.58 -0.54 12.49
N GLU A 567 -3.27 -0.56 11.34
CA GLU A 567 -4.61 0.03 11.15
C GLU A 567 -5.65 -0.62 12.07
N ILE A 568 -5.66 -1.96 12.15
CA ILE A 568 -6.52 -2.71 13.10
C ILE A 568 -6.26 -2.30 14.55
N ALA A 569 -4.99 -2.15 14.93
CA ALA A 569 -4.64 -1.73 16.28
C ALA A 569 -5.07 -0.28 16.56
N ALA A 570 -5.00 0.61 15.56
CA ALA A 570 -5.48 1.99 15.68
C ALA A 570 -6.99 2.06 15.91
N GLU A 571 -7.79 1.30 15.15
CA GLU A 571 -9.24 1.22 15.37
C GLU A 571 -9.58 0.57 16.72
N GLY A 572 -8.79 -0.42 17.17
CA GLY A 572 -8.91 -0.96 18.52
C GLY A 572 -8.68 0.08 19.62
N ALA A 573 -7.67 0.94 19.46
CA ALA A 573 -7.41 2.05 20.39
C ALA A 573 -8.55 3.07 20.40
N LYS A 574 -9.10 3.41 19.23
CA LYS A 574 -10.25 4.31 19.07
C LYS A 574 -11.50 3.79 19.78
N ALA A 575 -11.81 2.49 19.62
CA ALA A 575 -12.95 1.87 20.28
C ALA A 575 -12.81 1.90 21.82
N GLN A 576 -11.60 1.61 22.33
CA GLN A 576 -11.32 1.67 23.77
C GLN A 576 -11.36 3.09 24.33
N ALA A 577 -10.93 4.10 23.57
CA ALA A 577 -11.06 5.49 23.97
C ALA A 577 -12.52 5.92 24.09
N ALA A 578 -13.36 5.53 23.13
CA ALA A 578 -14.79 5.79 23.17
C ALA A 578 -15.48 5.10 24.37
N LYS A 579 -15.11 3.85 24.67
CA LYS A 579 -15.57 3.15 25.88
C LYS A 579 -15.25 3.94 27.16
N THR A 580 -14.03 4.48 27.28
CA THR A 580 -13.63 5.28 28.45
C THR A 580 -14.44 6.58 28.55
N GLU A 581 -14.67 7.29 27.43
CA GLU A 581 -15.51 8.49 27.43
C GLU A 581 -16.97 8.19 27.82
N ALA A 582 -17.51 7.06 27.35
CA ALA A 582 -18.88 6.65 27.67
C ALA A 582 -19.05 6.29 29.16
N GLU A 583 -18.11 5.54 29.75
CA GLU A 583 -18.14 5.21 31.19
C GLU A 583 -17.98 6.46 32.06
N ALA A 584 -17.12 7.41 31.68
CA ALA A 584 -17.00 8.70 32.38
C ALA A 584 -18.32 9.48 32.35
N SER A 585 -18.99 9.50 31.20
CA SER A 585 -20.30 10.16 31.03
C SER A 585 -21.37 9.51 31.91
N LYS A 586 -21.38 8.17 31.98
CA LYS A 586 -22.25 7.41 32.87
C LYS A 586 -22.04 7.74 34.35
N VAL A 587 -20.78 7.84 34.81
CA VAL A 587 -20.47 8.15 36.22
C VAL A 587 -21.00 9.55 36.56
N ALA A 588 -20.76 10.53 35.71
CA ALA A 588 -21.26 11.89 35.90
C ALA A 588 -22.79 11.96 35.87
N ALA A 589 -23.46 11.21 34.98
CA ALA A 589 -24.92 11.16 34.91
C ALA A 589 -25.55 10.57 36.18
N ASN A 590 -24.96 9.50 36.73
CA ASN A 590 -25.42 8.90 37.99
C ASN A 590 -25.19 9.84 39.19
N ALA A 591 -24.07 10.56 39.23
CA ALA A 591 -23.84 11.58 40.26
C ALA A 591 -24.92 12.69 40.20
N ALA A 592 -25.27 13.17 39.00
CA ALA A 592 -26.33 14.15 38.82
C ALA A 592 -27.72 13.61 39.24
N LYS A 593 -28.02 12.35 38.93
CA LYS A 593 -29.23 11.67 39.42
C LYS A 593 -29.30 11.66 40.95
N ASP A 594 -28.22 11.29 41.62
CA ASP A 594 -28.17 11.21 43.08
C ASP A 594 -28.36 12.60 43.72
N GLU A 595 -27.77 13.65 43.14
CA GLU A 595 -27.99 15.04 43.56
C GLU A 595 -29.45 15.48 43.38
N ALA A 596 -30.07 15.12 42.25
CA ALA A 596 -31.47 15.45 41.97
C ALA A 596 -32.42 14.75 42.95
N GLN A 597 -32.20 13.47 43.23
CA GLN A 597 -32.99 12.68 44.19
C GLN A 597 -32.89 13.28 45.59
N LYS A 598 -31.68 13.64 46.02
CA LYS A 598 -31.47 14.29 47.32
C LYS A 598 -32.27 15.59 47.45
N ALA A 599 -32.23 16.46 46.43
CA ALA A 599 -32.98 17.72 46.44
C ALA A 599 -34.51 17.50 46.51
N ALA A 600 -35.02 16.48 45.82
CA ALA A 600 -36.43 16.12 45.85
C ALA A 600 -36.86 15.57 47.22
N GLU A 601 -36.06 14.70 47.83
CA GLU A 601 -36.34 14.10 49.15
C GLU A 601 -36.33 15.14 50.28
N GLU A 602 -35.36 16.06 50.28
CA GLU A 602 -35.25 17.13 51.28
C GLU A 602 -36.41 18.12 51.22
N SER A 603 -36.84 18.50 50.01
CA SER A 603 -37.92 19.49 49.82
C SER A 603 -39.33 18.90 49.89
N LYS A 604 -39.50 17.60 49.59
CA LYS A 604 -40.80 16.95 49.36
C LYS A 604 -41.63 17.60 48.24
N SER A 605 -40.98 18.30 47.30
CA SER A 605 -41.62 18.94 46.15
C SER A 605 -41.98 17.91 45.06
N ALA A 606 -43.21 17.97 44.54
CA ALA A 606 -43.65 17.11 43.45
C ALA A 606 -42.92 17.46 42.14
N GLU A 607 -42.67 18.75 41.89
CA GLU A 607 -41.93 19.27 40.74
C GLU A 607 -40.46 18.86 40.81
N ALA A 608 -39.82 18.96 41.98
CA ALA A 608 -38.45 18.47 42.16
C ALA A 608 -38.35 16.96 41.94
N LYS A 609 -39.36 16.19 42.36
CA LYS A 609 -39.42 14.75 42.08
C LYS A 609 -39.53 14.44 40.58
N LYS A 610 -40.34 15.18 39.83
CA LYS A 610 -40.43 15.03 38.36
C LYS A 610 -39.07 15.29 37.70
N ALA A 611 -38.36 16.33 38.13
CA ALA A 611 -37.01 16.61 37.62
C ALA A 611 -36.00 15.51 38.01
N ALA A 612 -36.08 14.97 39.23
CA ALA A 612 -35.27 13.82 39.64
C ALA A 612 -35.56 12.55 38.81
N ASP A 613 -36.81 12.29 38.44
CA ASP A 613 -37.20 11.19 37.57
C ASP A 613 -36.65 11.36 36.14
N LYS A 614 -36.61 12.60 35.62
CA LYS A 614 -35.93 12.92 34.34
C LYS A 614 -34.43 12.64 34.45
N ALA A 615 -33.77 13.08 35.53
CA ALA A 615 -32.34 12.82 35.75
C ALA A 615 -32.04 11.32 35.81
N SER A 616 -32.91 10.54 36.48
CA SER A 616 -32.81 9.08 36.55
C SER A 616 -32.96 8.40 35.18
N THR A 617 -33.90 8.87 34.36
CA THR A 617 -34.10 8.35 32.98
C THR A 617 -32.90 8.66 32.09
N ALA A 618 -32.35 9.86 32.21
CA ALA A 618 -31.15 10.27 31.49
C ALA A 618 -29.92 9.46 31.94
N ALA A 619 -29.73 9.26 33.25
CA ALA A 619 -28.66 8.41 33.78
C ALA A 619 -28.75 6.96 33.28
N LYS A 620 -29.95 6.37 33.26
CA LYS A 620 -30.17 5.03 32.69
C LYS A 620 -29.81 4.96 31.20
N THR A 621 -30.14 5.99 30.43
CA THR A 621 -29.74 6.08 29.02
C THR A 621 -28.22 6.13 28.88
N ALA A 622 -27.54 6.93 29.73
CA ALA A 622 -26.08 6.97 29.75
C ALA A 622 -25.47 5.59 30.10
N ASP A 623 -26.07 4.85 31.02
CA ASP A 623 -25.66 3.50 31.39
C ASP A 623 -25.77 2.51 30.21
N GLU A 624 -26.92 2.49 29.53
CA GLU A 624 -27.17 1.60 28.39
C GLU A 624 -26.19 1.86 27.24
N LYS A 625 -25.91 3.14 26.95
CA LYS A 625 -24.97 3.53 25.89
C LYS A 625 -23.52 3.26 26.29
N ALA A 626 -23.14 3.47 27.54
CA ALA A 626 -21.83 3.05 28.04
C ALA A 626 -21.62 1.53 27.94
N ALA A 627 -22.65 0.73 28.25
CA ALA A 627 -22.61 -0.72 28.11
C ALA A 627 -22.47 -1.17 26.64
N SER A 628 -23.19 -0.52 25.72
CA SER A 628 -23.07 -0.77 24.28
C SER A 628 -21.66 -0.42 23.75
N ALA A 629 -21.14 0.76 24.08
CA ALA A 629 -19.78 1.17 23.72
C ALA A 629 -18.72 0.19 24.25
N LYS A 630 -18.90 -0.28 25.50
CA LYS A 630 -18.03 -1.29 26.10
C LYS A 630 -18.05 -2.61 25.34
N LYS A 631 -19.23 -3.11 24.96
CA LYS A 631 -19.36 -4.34 24.19
C LYS A 631 -18.62 -4.24 22.86
N GLU A 632 -18.85 -3.18 22.09
CA GLU A 632 -18.20 -2.99 20.79
C GLU A 632 -16.67 -2.86 20.92
N ALA A 633 -16.18 -2.20 21.98
CA ALA A 633 -14.75 -2.10 22.25
C ALA A 633 -14.11 -3.44 22.67
N ASP A 634 -14.81 -4.24 23.48
CA ASP A 634 -14.35 -5.57 23.91
C ASP A 634 -14.39 -6.57 22.73
N ASP A 635 -15.41 -6.49 21.88
CA ASP A 635 -15.53 -7.23 20.62
C ASP A 635 -14.39 -6.86 19.65
N ALA A 636 -14.09 -5.56 19.49
CA ALA A 636 -12.96 -5.08 18.70
C ALA A 636 -11.62 -5.58 19.25
N THR A 637 -11.46 -5.60 20.57
CA THR A 637 -10.24 -6.13 21.23
C THR A 637 -10.05 -7.62 20.93
N THR A 638 -11.13 -8.39 20.96
CA THR A 638 -11.09 -9.83 20.69
C THR A 638 -10.79 -10.11 19.23
N GLU A 639 -11.48 -9.45 18.30
CA GLU A 639 -11.24 -9.63 16.86
C GLU A 639 -9.87 -9.12 16.41
N SER A 640 -9.31 -8.10 17.06
CA SER A 640 -7.97 -7.59 16.74
C SER A 640 -6.85 -8.63 16.93
N LYS A 641 -7.13 -9.73 17.66
CA LYS A 641 -6.20 -10.85 17.86
C LYS A 641 -6.28 -11.89 16.74
N SER A 642 -7.38 -11.91 15.98
CA SER A 642 -7.54 -12.81 14.84
C SER A 642 -6.74 -12.30 13.64
N THR A 643 -6.09 -13.22 12.93
CA THR A 643 -5.33 -12.94 11.72
C THR A 643 -6.20 -12.75 10.48
N THR A 644 -7.50 -13.08 10.54
CA THR A 644 -8.46 -12.94 9.44
C THR A 644 -9.28 -11.65 9.47
N THR A 645 -9.13 -10.86 10.54
CA THR A 645 -9.87 -9.61 10.73
C THR A 645 -9.47 -8.56 9.71
N THR A 646 -10.45 -7.78 9.24
CA THR A 646 -10.23 -6.70 8.27
C THR A 646 -10.26 -5.34 8.95
N VAL A 647 -9.69 -4.32 8.31
CA VAL A 647 -9.76 -2.93 8.79
C VAL A 647 -11.21 -2.44 8.81
N GLU A 648 -12.00 -2.77 7.78
CA GLU A 648 -13.40 -2.34 7.67
C GLU A 648 -14.28 -2.88 8.82
N THR A 649 -14.07 -4.14 9.22
CA THR A 649 -14.80 -4.73 10.36
C THR A 649 -14.47 -4.02 11.67
N MET A 650 -13.19 -3.69 11.88
CA MET A 650 -12.74 -2.98 13.08
C MET A 650 -13.23 -1.54 13.11
N GLN A 651 -13.19 -0.86 11.97
CA GLN A 651 -13.64 0.52 11.84
C GLN A 651 -15.13 0.67 12.17
N LYS A 652 -15.99 -0.24 11.68
CA LYS A 652 -17.42 -0.25 12.03
C LYS A 652 -17.67 -0.32 13.53
N LYS A 653 -16.92 -1.17 14.24
CA LYS A 653 -17.05 -1.32 15.70
C LYS A 653 -16.55 -0.09 16.44
N ALA A 654 -15.41 0.44 16.02
CA ALA A 654 -14.85 1.66 16.62
C ALA A 654 -15.80 2.85 16.41
N ASP A 655 -16.37 3.01 15.22
CA ASP A 655 -17.35 4.05 14.91
C ASP A 655 -18.64 3.89 15.74
N LYS A 656 -19.14 2.65 15.89
CA LYS A 656 -20.31 2.38 16.74
C LYS A 656 -20.03 2.71 18.21
N ALA A 657 -18.86 2.36 18.73
CA ALA A 657 -18.46 2.71 20.09
C ALA A 657 -18.37 4.24 20.29
N VAL A 658 -17.84 4.96 19.29
CA VAL A 658 -17.80 6.45 19.29
C VAL A 658 -19.19 7.06 19.26
N GLU A 659 -20.12 6.49 18.48
CA GLU A 659 -21.51 6.93 18.44
C GLU A 659 -22.20 6.73 19.80
N ASP A 660 -22.05 5.55 20.40
CA ASP A 660 -22.59 5.26 21.73
C ASP A 660 -21.98 6.17 22.81
N ALA A 661 -20.69 6.47 22.74
CA ALA A 661 -20.05 7.41 23.66
C ALA A 661 -20.63 8.83 23.54
N LYS A 662 -20.91 9.29 22.31
CA LYS A 662 -21.58 10.58 22.08
C LYS A 662 -22.99 10.59 22.66
N GLU A 663 -23.75 9.52 22.51
CA GLU A 663 -25.09 9.41 23.08
C GLU A 663 -25.06 9.36 24.62
N ALA A 664 -24.10 8.64 25.22
CA ALA A 664 -23.89 8.64 26.66
C ALA A 664 -23.59 10.06 27.19
N LYS A 665 -22.77 10.82 26.47
CA LYS A 665 -22.45 12.21 26.83
C LYS A 665 -23.64 13.16 26.73
N LYS A 666 -24.51 12.99 25.73
CA LYS A 666 -25.78 13.73 25.65
C LYS A 666 -26.66 13.44 26.86
N ALA A 667 -26.81 12.16 27.19
CA ALA A 667 -27.60 11.72 28.32
C ALA A 667 -27.03 12.24 29.66
N GLN A 668 -25.70 12.28 29.82
CA GLN A 668 -25.04 12.96 30.94
C GLN A 668 -25.48 14.42 31.06
N THR A 669 -25.40 15.20 29.97
CA THR A 669 -25.78 16.62 30.03
C THR A 669 -27.24 16.81 30.40
N LYS A 670 -28.14 15.95 29.92
CA LYS A 670 -29.55 15.98 30.33
C LYS A 670 -29.73 15.68 31.81
N ALA A 671 -29.00 14.70 32.35
CA ALA A 671 -29.03 14.39 33.78
C ALA A 671 -28.55 15.57 34.63
N GLU A 672 -27.47 16.24 34.22
CA GLU A 672 -26.95 17.44 34.91
C GLU A 672 -27.97 18.60 34.89
N LEU A 673 -28.59 18.87 33.74
CA LEU A 673 -29.63 19.91 33.63
C LEU A 673 -30.84 19.61 34.51
N ALA A 674 -31.33 18.37 34.50
CA ALA A 674 -32.44 17.93 35.33
C ALA A 674 -32.11 17.97 36.84
N ALA A 675 -30.85 17.75 37.22
CA ALA A 675 -30.41 17.91 38.61
C ALA A 675 -30.45 19.37 39.06
N GLU A 676 -30.06 20.31 38.20
CA GLU A 676 -30.18 21.74 38.47
C GLU A 676 -31.65 22.20 38.52
N GLU A 677 -32.51 21.68 37.64
CA GLU A 677 -33.97 21.90 37.70
C GLU A 677 -34.55 21.40 39.04
N ALA A 678 -34.15 20.21 39.50
CA ALA A 678 -34.61 19.66 40.78
C ALA A 678 -34.21 20.54 41.98
N LYS A 679 -32.97 21.05 41.98
CA LYS A 679 -32.49 21.99 43.01
C LYS A 679 -33.26 23.32 42.99
N ALA A 680 -33.55 23.86 41.80
CA ALA A 680 -34.32 25.09 41.66
C ALA A 680 -35.79 24.92 42.12
N GLU A 681 -36.46 23.83 41.73
CA GLU A 681 -37.82 23.54 42.17
C GLU A 681 -37.90 23.23 43.68
N ALA A 682 -36.85 22.63 44.25
CA ALA A 682 -36.72 22.48 45.70
C ALA A 682 -36.60 23.83 46.42
N ALA A 683 -35.77 24.75 45.90
CA ALA A 683 -35.64 26.11 46.43
C ALA A 683 -36.96 26.90 46.35
N LYS A 684 -37.70 26.73 45.24
CA LYS A 684 -39.01 27.33 45.02
C LYS A 684 -40.07 26.84 46.00
N GLU A 685 -40.11 25.53 46.28
CA GLU A 685 -41.03 24.97 47.27
C GLU A 685 -40.71 25.46 48.68
N GLU A 686 -39.43 25.59 49.05
CA GLU A 686 -39.04 26.15 50.35
C GLU A 686 -39.44 27.63 50.47
N ALA A 687 -39.29 28.41 49.40
CA ALA A 687 -39.74 29.80 49.34
C ALA A 687 -41.27 29.92 49.50
N LYS A 688 -42.03 29.03 48.86
CA LYS A 688 -43.49 28.96 48.99
C LYS A 688 -43.91 28.64 50.44
N LYS A 689 -43.30 27.64 51.07
CA LYS A 689 -43.53 27.30 52.49
C LYS A 689 -43.15 28.45 53.43
N ALA A 690 -42.16 29.26 53.07
CA ALA A 690 -41.83 30.46 53.82
C ALA A 690 -42.93 31.52 53.69
N GLN A 691 -43.44 31.75 52.48
CA GLN A 691 -44.52 32.70 52.22
C GLN A 691 -45.82 32.31 52.94
N GLU A 692 -46.24 31.05 52.88
CA GLU A 692 -47.49 30.59 53.52
C GLU A 692 -47.49 30.85 55.03
N VAL A 693 -46.35 30.63 55.69
CA VAL A 693 -46.22 30.93 57.13
C VAL A 693 -46.19 32.43 57.40
N VAL A 694 -45.57 33.22 56.53
CA VAL A 694 -45.55 34.68 56.64
C VAL A 694 -46.95 35.27 56.47
N ASP A 695 -47.73 34.79 55.50
CA ASP A 695 -49.11 35.24 55.28
C ASP A 695 -50.00 34.92 56.49
N ALA A 696 -49.87 33.71 57.06
CA ALA A 696 -50.55 33.35 58.30
C ALA A 696 -50.16 34.27 59.47
N ALA A 697 -48.86 34.49 59.68
CA ALA A 697 -48.33 35.38 60.71
C ALA A 697 -48.80 36.84 60.54
N LYS A 698 -48.94 37.30 59.30
CA LYS A 698 -49.46 38.62 58.96
C LYS A 698 -50.92 38.79 59.39
N THR A 699 -51.78 37.81 59.08
CA THR A 699 -53.19 37.85 59.51
C THR A 699 -53.33 37.87 61.03
N GLU A 700 -52.42 37.21 61.75
CA GLU A 700 -52.43 37.19 63.21
C GLU A 700 -51.92 38.51 63.81
N ALA A 701 -50.88 39.10 63.23
CA ALA A 701 -50.37 40.42 63.62
C ALA A 701 -51.43 41.52 63.43
N GLU A 702 -52.16 41.50 62.31
CA GLU A 702 -53.26 42.44 62.02
C GLU A 702 -54.40 42.31 63.06
N LYS A 703 -54.79 41.09 63.44
CA LYS A 703 -55.80 40.85 64.50
C LYS A 703 -55.35 41.38 65.86
N ILE A 704 -54.07 41.24 66.21
CA ILE A 704 -53.51 41.76 67.46
C ILE A 704 -53.56 43.30 67.46
N ALA A 705 -53.20 43.92 66.33
CA ALA A 705 -53.24 45.38 66.18
C ALA A 705 -54.65 45.97 66.33
N GLU A 706 -55.68 45.30 65.79
CA GLU A 706 -57.07 45.77 65.89
C GLU A 706 -57.68 45.64 67.30
N LYS A 707 -57.38 44.55 68.03
CA LYS A 707 -58.08 44.21 69.28
C LYS A 707 -57.47 44.82 70.56
N GLU A 708 -56.15 44.97 70.63
CA GLU A 708 -55.44 45.07 71.93
C GLU A 708 -54.85 46.45 72.24
N LYS A 709 -54.96 47.46 71.35
CA LYS A 709 -54.34 48.81 71.50
C LYS A 709 -52.87 48.73 71.96
N VAL A 710 -52.08 47.92 71.26
CA VAL A 710 -50.68 47.61 71.57
C VAL A 710 -49.74 48.75 71.11
N ASN A 711 -48.49 48.73 71.60
CA ASN A 711 -47.42 49.65 71.21
C ASN A 711 -47.16 49.67 69.69
N GLU A 712 -47.41 50.82 69.05
CA GLU A 712 -47.24 51.04 67.59
C GLU A 712 -45.83 50.67 67.08
N LYS A 713 -44.79 50.82 67.90
CA LYS A 713 -43.40 50.56 67.50
C LYS A 713 -43.14 49.08 67.24
N LEU A 714 -43.75 48.20 68.03
CA LEU A 714 -43.59 46.75 67.92
C LEU A 714 -44.41 46.15 66.78
N VAL A 715 -45.61 46.68 66.54
CA VAL A 715 -46.45 46.32 65.38
C VAL A 715 -45.75 46.71 64.06
N ALA A 716 -45.10 47.87 64.01
CA ALA A 716 -44.29 48.28 62.87
C ALA A 716 -43.08 47.35 62.65
N GLU A 717 -42.44 46.88 63.71
CA GLU A 717 -41.29 45.98 63.65
C GLU A 717 -41.65 44.59 63.12
N ILE A 718 -42.80 44.03 63.52
CA ILE A 718 -43.34 42.79 62.92
C ILE A 718 -43.69 43.00 61.45
N THR A 719 -44.41 44.09 61.13
CA THR A 719 -44.87 44.35 59.76
C THR A 719 -43.68 44.47 58.81
N SER A 720 -42.60 45.12 59.25
CA SER A 720 -41.35 45.21 58.51
C SER A 720 -40.65 43.84 58.34
N ALA A 721 -40.63 43.00 59.38
CA ALA A 721 -40.05 41.67 59.30
C ALA A 721 -40.83 40.76 58.34
N LEU A 722 -42.16 40.81 58.37
CA LEU A 722 -43.04 40.07 57.46
C LEU A 722 -42.90 40.54 56.00
N ALA A 723 -42.79 41.86 55.78
CA ALA A 723 -42.52 42.40 54.44
C ALA A 723 -41.17 41.92 53.90
N THR A 724 -40.12 41.96 54.72
CA THR A 724 -38.78 41.46 54.35
C THR A 724 -38.82 39.97 54.00
N ALA A 725 -39.54 39.17 54.79
CA ALA A 725 -39.69 37.74 54.53
C ALA A 725 -40.47 37.47 53.23
N THR A 726 -41.49 38.28 52.93
CA THR A 726 -42.24 38.21 51.67
C THR A 726 -41.37 38.53 50.46
N ASP A 727 -40.61 39.63 50.53
CA ASP A 727 -39.72 40.05 49.44
C ASP A 727 -38.65 38.98 49.16
N LYS A 728 -38.08 38.38 50.22
CA LYS A 728 -37.09 37.32 50.08
C LYS A 728 -37.66 36.01 49.54
N ALA A 729 -38.87 35.62 49.96
CA ALA A 729 -39.56 34.47 49.38
C ALA A 729 -39.87 34.69 47.89
N LYS A 730 -40.27 35.91 47.51
CA LYS A 730 -40.49 36.26 46.11
C LYS A 730 -39.19 36.25 45.29
N GLU A 731 -38.11 36.82 45.81
CA GLU A 731 -36.79 36.80 45.17
C GLU A 731 -36.33 35.36 44.89
N ALA A 732 -36.50 34.46 45.86
CA ALA A 732 -36.17 33.04 45.72
C ALA A 732 -37.01 32.35 44.63
N ASN A 733 -38.32 32.61 44.60
CA ASN A 733 -39.21 32.06 43.57
C ASN A 733 -38.85 32.58 42.16
N ASP A 734 -38.60 33.88 42.02
CA ASP A 734 -38.30 34.50 40.73
C ASP A 734 -36.99 33.95 40.15
N LYS A 735 -35.94 33.82 40.99
CA LYS A 735 -34.67 33.20 40.60
C LYS A 735 -34.82 31.73 40.22
N ALA A 736 -35.60 30.96 40.98
CA ALA A 736 -35.86 29.56 40.65
C ALA A 736 -36.61 29.39 39.32
N VAL A 737 -37.59 30.25 39.03
CA VAL A 737 -38.33 30.25 37.75
C VAL A 737 -37.43 30.60 36.57
N GLU A 738 -36.43 31.47 36.76
CA GLU A 738 -35.44 31.77 35.72
C GLU A 738 -34.61 30.52 35.37
N VAL A 739 -34.15 29.78 36.38
CA VAL A 739 -33.40 28.53 36.18
C VAL A 739 -34.22 27.51 35.37
N SER A 740 -35.49 27.27 35.72
CA SER A 740 -36.32 26.30 34.99
C SER A 740 -36.48 26.66 33.51
N LYS A 741 -36.56 27.95 33.16
CA LYS A 741 -36.63 28.40 31.75
C LYS A 741 -35.33 28.20 31.00
N GLU A 742 -34.19 28.47 31.64
CA GLU A 742 -32.89 28.25 31.02
C GLU A 742 -32.59 26.76 30.83
N VAL A 743 -32.99 25.91 31.78
CA VAL A 743 -32.92 24.46 31.63
C VAL A 743 -33.74 23.99 30.43
N GLU A 744 -34.99 24.45 30.27
CA GLU A 744 -35.84 24.05 29.14
C GLU A 744 -35.21 24.42 27.78
N ASN A 745 -34.57 25.59 27.69
CA ASN A 745 -33.87 26.01 26.49
C ASN A 745 -32.61 25.14 26.24
N ALA A 746 -31.81 24.90 27.29
CA ALA A 746 -30.61 24.09 27.19
C ALA A 746 -30.92 22.62 26.82
N GLU A 747 -32.00 22.03 27.34
CA GLU A 747 -32.44 20.67 27.00
C GLU A 747 -32.75 20.52 25.50
N LYS A 748 -33.45 21.51 24.90
CA LYS A 748 -33.75 21.52 23.46
C LYS A 748 -32.48 21.61 22.62
N ASP A 749 -31.49 22.37 23.08
CA ASP A 749 -30.20 22.48 22.40
C ASP A 749 -29.38 21.20 22.49
N VAL A 750 -29.45 20.45 23.61
CA VAL A 750 -28.76 19.16 23.80
C VAL A 750 -29.19 18.11 22.76
N ASP A 751 -30.49 18.06 22.43
CA ASP A 751 -31.00 17.11 21.43
C ASP A 751 -30.46 17.37 20.02
N ASN A 752 -30.15 18.64 19.72
CA ASN A 752 -29.65 19.06 18.42
C ASN A 752 -28.13 18.92 18.26
N VAL A 753 -27.38 18.55 19.31
CA VAL A 753 -25.92 18.39 19.23
C VAL A 753 -25.57 17.15 18.42
N VAL A 754 -25.33 17.30 17.13
CA VAL A 754 -24.73 16.24 16.32
C VAL A 754 -23.38 16.71 15.82
N GLY A 755 -22.33 16.37 16.58
CA GLY A 755 -20.95 16.37 16.08
C GLY A 755 -20.26 17.73 15.90
N ASP A 756 -20.90 18.86 16.21
CA ASP A 756 -20.27 20.19 16.14
C ASP A 756 -19.63 20.59 17.49
N GLU A 757 -18.30 20.73 17.50
CA GLU A 757 -17.50 21.15 18.66
C GLU A 757 -17.96 22.52 19.20
N ALA A 758 -18.40 23.44 18.32
CA ALA A 758 -18.84 24.77 18.72
C ALA A 758 -20.18 24.74 19.47
N GLN A 759 -21.08 23.83 19.10
CA GLN A 759 -22.35 23.62 19.80
C GLN A 759 -22.13 22.96 21.17
N LYS A 760 -21.18 22.02 21.27
CA LYS A 760 -20.77 21.44 22.55
C LYS A 760 -20.28 22.51 23.54
N SER A 761 -19.40 23.41 23.10
CA SER A 761 -18.89 24.49 23.98
C SER A 761 -19.99 25.44 24.46
N LYS A 762 -20.99 25.74 23.61
CA LYS A 762 -22.15 26.55 24.00
C LYS A 762 -22.97 25.89 25.11
N ILE A 763 -23.22 24.59 25.00
CA ILE A 763 -24.00 23.85 26.00
C ILE A 763 -23.23 23.71 27.30
N ILE A 764 -21.92 23.45 27.26
CA ILE A 764 -21.08 23.44 28.46
C ILE A 764 -21.17 24.80 29.18
N ALA A 765 -21.05 25.90 28.44
CA ALA A 765 -21.19 27.24 29.01
C ALA A 765 -22.59 27.50 29.57
N ALA A 766 -23.64 27.03 28.89
CA ALA A 766 -25.03 27.15 29.36
C ALA A 766 -25.25 26.36 30.66
N VAL A 767 -24.77 25.11 30.74
CA VAL A 767 -24.83 24.29 31.96
C VAL A 767 -24.11 24.97 33.12
N SER A 768 -22.93 25.57 32.87
CA SER A 768 -22.20 26.33 33.90
C SER A 768 -22.98 27.56 34.38
N SER A 769 -23.57 28.33 33.45
CA SER A 769 -24.42 29.48 33.78
C SER A 769 -25.64 29.06 34.61
N ILE A 770 -26.30 27.96 34.23
CA ILE A 770 -27.44 27.39 34.96
C ILE A 770 -27.02 27.00 36.38
N LYS A 771 -25.89 26.29 36.55
CA LYS A 771 -25.36 25.93 37.88
C LYS A 771 -25.14 27.15 38.78
N GLU A 772 -24.61 28.25 38.22
CA GLU A 772 -24.41 29.49 38.97
C GLU A 772 -25.74 30.11 39.41
N LYS A 773 -26.73 30.19 38.51
CA LYS A 773 -28.07 30.71 38.84
C LYS A 773 -28.84 29.81 39.82
N THR A 774 -28.69 28.49 39.74
CA THR A 774 -29.28 27.57 40.72
C THR A 774 -28.72 27.85 42.11
N LEU A 775 -27.41 28.10 42.24
CA LEU A 775 -26.81 28.46 43.52
C LEU A 775 -27.41 29.77 44.07
N GLU A 776 -27.64 30.77 43.22
CA GLU A 776 -28.32 32.01 43.63
C GLU A 776 -29.76 31.77 44.10
N ALA A 777 -30.51 30.90 43.42
CA ALA A 777 -31.87 30.53 43.81
C ALA A 777 -31.90 29.81 45.17
N VAL A 778 -31.00 28.85 45.38
CA VAL A 778 -30.85 28.13 46.65
C VAL A 778 -30.45 29.08 47.79
N GLN A 779 -29.54 30.02 47.54
CA GLN A 779 -29.16 31.04 48.53
C GLN A 779 -30.33 31.94 48.90
N ALA A 780 -31.09 32.43 47.91
CA ALA A 780 -32.26 33.25 48.14
C ALA A 780 -33.34 32.50 48.96
N ALA A 781 -33.54 31.20 48.71
CA ALA A 781 -34.47 30.38 49.50
C ALA A 781 -34.02 30.23 50.96
N ASN A 782 -32.72 30.07 51.21
CA ASN A 782 -32.17 30.04 52.58
C ASN A 782 -32.34 31.39 53.30
N GLU A 783 -32.17 32.50 52.59
CA GLU A 783 -32.45 33.84 53.14
C GLU A 783 -33.93 34.03 53.46
N ALA A 784 -34.83 33.56 52.58
CA ALA A 784 -36.27 33.58 52.81
C ALA A 784 -36.66 32.79 54.07
N LYS A 785 -36.08 31.60 54.25
CA LYS A 785 -36.26 30.78 55.45
C LYS A 785 -35.82 31.49 56.72
N LYS A 786 -34.65 32.14 56.70
CA LYS A 786 -34.14 32.93 57.83
C LYS A 786 -35.05 34.13 58.14
N ALA A 787 -35.51 34.84 57.12
CA ALA A 787 -36.40 35.99 57.29
C ALA A 787 -37.78 35.58 57.84
N LYS A 788 -38.32 34.44 57.38
CA LYS A 788 -39.52 33.81 57.94
C LYS A 788 -39.35 33.49 59.42
N ASP A 789 -38.26 32.82 59.79
CA ASP A 789 -37.95 32.47 61.19
C ASP A 789 -37.87 33.73 62.08
N LEU A 790 -37.26 34.82 61.59
CA LEU A 790 -37.20 36.10 62.31
C LEU A 790 -38.59 36.73 62.49
N ALA A 791 -39.44 36.66 61.48
CA ALA A 791 -40.80 37.20 61.56
C ALA A 791 -41.66 36.41 62.56
N GLU A 792 -41.50 35.08 62.63
CA GLU A 792 -42.16 34.22 63.61
C GLU A 792 -41.74 34.56 65.05
N ILE A 793 -40.44 34.79 65.30
CA ILE A 793 -39.96 35.23 66.61
C ILE A 793 -40.57 36.59 66.96
N ALA A 794 -40.53 37.56 66.04
CA ALA A 794 -41.06 38.90 66.26
C ALA A 794 -42.56 38.87 66.62
N LEU A 795 -43.35 38.05 65.93
CA LEU A 795 -44.79 37.86 66.23
C LEU A 795 -45.01 37.37 67.66
N ASN A 796 -44.25 36.37 68.10
CA ASN A 796 -44.39 35.82 69.45
C ASN A 796 -43.93 36.80 70.54
N VAL A 797 -42.89 37.59 70.29
CA VAL A 797 -42.47 38.67 71.20
C VAL A 797 -43.60 39.70 71.40
N VAL A 798 -44.34 40.05 70.34
CA VAL A 798 -45.49 40.97 70.49
C VAL A 798 -46.66 40.33 71.23
N LYS A 799 -46.93 39.03 71.03
CA LYS A 799 -47.89 38.31 71.88
C LYS A 799 -47.49 38.36 73.36
N ALA A 800 -46.20 38.21 73.65
CA ALA A 800 -45.67 38.32 75.01
C ALA A 800 -45.81 39.75 75.59
N GLU A 801 -45.61 40.80 74.80
CA GLU A 801 -45.86 42.18 75.23
C GLU A 801 -47.34 42.43 75.52
N VAL A 802 -48.25 41.96 74.66
CA VAL A 802 -49.69 42.04 74.91
C VAL A 802 -50.03 41.36 76.25
N ALA A 803 -49.47 40.19 76.51
CA ALA A 803 -49.64 39.49 77.78
C ALA A 803 -49.04 40.27 78.97
N ASN A 804 -47.93 40.98 78.79
CA ASN A 804 -47.32 41.86 79.78
C ASN A 804 -48.24 43.05 80.12
N ASP A 805 -48.80 43.72 79.12
CA ASP A 805 -49.73 44.83 79.34
C ASP A 805 -51.02 44.38 80.02
N LYS A 806 -51.54 43.19 79.66
CA LYS A 806 -52.64 42.56 80.41
C LYS A 806 -52.25 42.25 81.85
N ALA A 807 -51.08 41.67 82.09
CA ALA A 807 -50.60 41.37 83.43
C ALA A 807 -50.42 42.63 84.28
N LYS A 808 -49.90 43.74 83.73
CA LYS A 808 -49.83 45.04 84.44
C LYS A 808 -51.21 45.55 84.83
N LYS A 809 -52.18 45.51 83.91
CA LYS A 809 -53.58 45.87 84.20
C LYS A 809 -54.17 44.96 85.27
N ALA A 810 -53.91 43.65 85.19
CA ALA A 810 -54.33 42.66 86.18
C ALA A 810 -53.76 42.97 87.58
N VAL A 811 -52.46 43.32 87.69
CA VAL A 811 -51.84 43.77 88.95
C VAL A 811 -52.57 44.99 89.51
N THR A 812 -52.87 45.99 88.68
CA THR A 812 -53.60 47.18 89.16
C THR A 812 -55.00 46.83 89.65
N ALA A 813 -55.74 45.98 88.93
CA ALA A 813 -57.07 45.53 89.32
C ALA A 813 -57.04 44.72 90.62
N ALA A 814 -56.10 43.78 90.74
CA ALA A 814 -55.92 42.97 91.94
C ALA A 814 -55.48 43.79 93.15
N GLY A 815 -54.64 44.82 92.95
CA GLY A 815 -54.24 45.76 94.00
C GLY A 815 -55.41 46.60 94.51
N VAL A 816 -56.28 47.09 93.61
CA VAL A 816 -57.52 47.76 93.99
C VAL A 816 -58.44 46.80 94.75
N ALA A 817 -58.63 45.58 94.24
CA ALA A 817 -59.42 44.55 94.90
C ALA A 817 -58.91 44.22 96.30
N LYS A 818 -57.59 44.08 96.47
CA LYS A 818 -56.94 43.89 97.78
C LYS A 818 -57.28 45.02 98.75
N GLU A 819 -57.12 46.28 98.33
CA GLU A 819 -57.42 47.43 99.19
C GLU A 819 -58.92 47.53 99.51
N ASP A 820 -59.80 47.20 98.58
CA ASP A 820 -61.24 47.20 98.79
C ASP A 820 -61.70 46.05 99.72
N ALA A 821 -61.10 44.86 99.59
CA ALA A 821 -61.32 43.74 100.52
C ALA A 821 -60.88 44.11 101.94
N LYS A 822 -59.72 44.77 102.07
CA LYS A 822 -59.19 45.25 103.36
C LYS A 822 -60.06 46.32 103.99
N LYS A 823 -60.57 47.29 103.21
CA LYS A 823 -61.55 48.27 103.68
C LYS A 823 -62.85 47.59 104.12
N ALA A 824 -63.33 46.59 103.37
CA ALA A 824 -64.51 45.84 103.71
C ALA A 824 -64.33 45.08 105.04
N ALA A 825 -63.25 44.32 105.21
CA ALA A 825 -62.94 43.61 106.44
C ALA A 825 -62.79 44.56 107.65
N ALA A 826 -62.07 45.67 107.51
CA ALA A 826 -61.97 46.70 108.55
C ALA A 826 -63.33 47.32 108.90
N SER A 827 -64.20 47.46 107.89
CA SER A 827 -65.56 47.96 108.07
C SER A 827 -66.48 46.95 108.75
N ALA A 828 -66.24 45.64 108.60
CA ALA A 828 -66.93 44.55 109.29
C ALA A 828 -66.45 44.37 110.74
N GLU A 829 -65.22 44.79 111.05
CA GLU A 829 -64.64 44.63 112.40
C GLU A 829 -65.14 45.65 113.43
N GLN A 830 -65.67 46.79 112.98
CA GLN A 830 -66.36 47.75 113.85
C GLN A 830 -67.62 47.14 114.49
N PRO A 831 -68.58 46.56 113.73
CA PRO A 831 -69.76 45.92 114.32
C PRO A 831 -69.44 44.68 115.16
N LYS A 832 -68.39 43.91 114.84
CA LYS A 832 -67.91 42.78 115.67
C LYS A 832 -67.55 43.20 117.12
N LYS A 833 -67.05 44.43 117.33
CA LYS A 833 -66.72 44.93 118.68
C LYS A 833 -67.95 45.38 119.48
N GLU A 834 -69.08 45.59 118.80
CA GLU A 834 -70.31 46.08 119.38
C GLU A 834 -71.30 44.92 119.70
N GLU A 835 -71.30 43.85 118.91
CA GLU A 835 -72.20 42.71 119.07
C GLU A 835 -71.63 41.36 118.58
N GLU A 836 -71.83 40.29 119.37
CA GLU A 836 -71.36 38.91 119.10
C GLU A 836 -72.02 38.29 117.84
N SER A 837 -73.23 38.70 117.48
CA SER A 837 -73.94 38.19 116.30
C SER A 837 -73.37 38.66 114.94
N ALA A 838 -72.43 39.62 114.95
CA ALA A 838 -71.74 40.10 113.74
C ALA A 838 -70.36 39.44 113.55
N GLU A 839 -70.00 38.48 114.42
CA GLU A 839 -68.66 37.88 114.46
C GLU A 839 -68.36 36.96 113.26
N GLU A 840 -69.30 36.10 112.87
CA GLU A 840 -69.12 35.13 111.78
C GLU A 840 -68.92 35.81 110.42
N ASP A 841 -69.79 36.76 110.05
CA ASP A 841 -69.66 37.53 108.81
C ASP A 841 -68.37 38.40 108.78
N ALA A 842 -67.94 38.90 109.94
CA ALA A 842 -66.67 39.63 110.05
C ALA A 842 -65.45 38.72 109.88
N GLU A 843 -65.53 37.44 110.30
CA GLU A 843 -64.49 36.45 110.03
C GLU A 843 -64.46 36.04 108.56
N ILE A 844 -65.62 35.85 107.91
CA ILE A 844 -65.72 35.59 106.46
C ILE A 844 -65.16 36.78 105.65
N ALA A 845 -65.42 38.02 106.08
CA ALA A 845 -64.84 39.20 105.44
C ALA A 845 -63.30 39.23 105.53
N LYS A 846 -62.74 38.83 106.68
CA LYS A 846 -61.28 38.70 106.87
C LYS A 846 -60.66 37.54 106.09
N GLU A 847 -61.33 36.39 106.02
CA GLU A 847 -60.85 35.25 105.22
C GLU A 847 -60.76 35.63 103.73
N ASN A 848 -61.80 36.29 103.20
CA ASN A 848 -61.80 36.78 101.83
C ASN A 848 -60.79 37.92 101.60
N GLU A 849 -60.47 38.75 102.60
CA GLU A 849 -59.35 39.70 102.54
C GLU A 849 -58.01 38.97 102.36
N ILE A 850 -57.73 37.96 103.19
CA ILE A 850 -56.48 37.20 103.13
C ILE A 850 -56.33 36.49 101.78
N GLU A 851 -57.39 35.87 101.28
CA GLU A 851 -57.37 35.22 99.97
C GLU A 851 -57.23 36.22 98.81
N ALA A 852 -57.89 37.39 98.89
CA ALA A 852 -57.72 38.47 97.91
C ALA A 852 -56.28 39.00 97.91
N GLU A 853 -55.66 39.14 99.09
CA GLU A 853 -54.26 39.56 99.22
C GLU A 853 -53.29 38.50 98.67
N GLN A 854 -53.52 37.21 98.95
CA GLN A 854 -52.72 36.13 98.39
C GLN A 854 -52.81 36.09 96.86
N LYS A 855 -54.01 36.23 96.30
CA LYS A 855 -54.21 36.24 94.84
C LYS A 855 -53.68 37.51 94.18
N ALA A 856 -53.75 38.66 94.85
CA ALA A 856 -53.07 39.87 94.39
C ALA A 856 -51.54 39.69 94.35
N LYS A 857 -50.97 39.01 95.34
CA LYS A 857 -49.53 38.68 95.35
C LYS A 857 -49.15 37.67 94.26
N GLU A 858 -49.96 36.64 94.05
CA GLU A 858 -49.78 35.69 92.94
C GLU A 858 -49.85 36.39 91.57
N THR A 859 -50.69 37.41 91.43
CA THR A 859 -50.78 38.25 90.23
C THR A 859 -49.49 39.05 90.02
N GLU A 860 -48.95 39.68 91.07
CA GLU A 860 -47.67 40.41 91.03
C GLU A 860 -46.50 39.51 90.67
N ASP A 861 -46.39 38.34 91.32
CA ASP A 861 -45.33 37.37 91.07
C ASP A 861 -45.36 36.86 89.63
N ASN A 862 -46.55 36.54 89.10
CA ASN A 862 -46.70 36.14 87.70
C ASN A 862 -46.36 37.29 86.75
N ALA A 863 -46.81 38.53 87.01
CA ALA A 863 -46.49 39.70 86.19
C ALA A 863 -44.98 40.02 86.16
N ALA A 864 -44.27 39.83 87.28
CA ALA A 864 -42.82 39.98 87.34
C ALA A 864 -42.09 38.95 86.46
N VAL A 865 -42.57 37.70 86.44
CA VAL A 865 -42.04 36.66 85.54
C VAL A 865 -42.29 37.01 84.08
N VAL A 866 -43.48 37.54 83.74
CA VAL A 866 -43.80 37.99 82.38
C VAL A 866 -42.80 39.04 81.90
N GLN A 867 -42.52 40.07 82.71
CA GLN A 867 -41.55 41.11 82.35
C GLN A 867 -40.14 40.55 82.15
N ALA A 868 -39.67 39.67 83.04
CA ALA A 868 -38.35 39.08 82.94
C ALA A 868 -38.19 38.23 81.66
N LYS A 869 -39.22 37.44 81.32
CA LYS A 869 -39.21 36.56 80.14
C LYS A 869 -39.35 37.35 78.84
N LEU A 870 -40.16 38.40 78.83
CA LEU A 870 -40.27 39.32 77.70
C LEU A 870 -38.92 39.98 77.37
N LEU A 871 -38.18 40.48 78.38
CA LEU A 871 -36.85 41.05 78.18
C LEU A 871 -35.86 40.05 77.58
N ILE A 872 -35.91 38.80 78.02
CA ILE A 872 -35.09 37.72 77.44
C ILE A 872 -35.49 37.49 75.98
N ALA A 873 -36.79 37.42 75.69
CA ALA A 873 -37.30 37.21 74.33
C ALA A 873 -36.87 38.33 73.36
N GLU A 874 -36.95 39.59 73.79
CA GLU A 874 -36.48 40.75 73.02
C GLU A 874 -34.97 40.73 72.77
N GLN A 875 -34.17 40.36 73.78
CA GLN A 875 -32.72 40.28 73.67
C GLN A 875 -32.31 39.17 72.70
N GLU A 876 -32.92 38.00 72.78
CA GLU A 876 -32.66 36.88 71.89
C GLU A 876 -33.14 37.17 70.45
N LEU A 877 -34.26 37.88 70.26
CA LEU A 877 -34.67 38.37 68.94
C LEU A 877 -33.60 39.29 68.33
N LYS A 878 -33.03 40.20 69.12
CA LYS A 878 -31.95 41.08 68.63
C LYS A 878 -30.70 40.29 68.25
N LYS A 879 -30.30 39.31 69.06
CA LYS A 879 -29.19 38.39 68.73
C LYS A 879 -29.47 37.64 67.42
N ALA A 880 -30.69 37.12 67.25
CA ALA A 880 -31.07 36.42 66.03
C ALA A 880 -30.99 37.32 64.78
N LYS A 881 -31.27 38.62 64.90
CA LYS A 881 -31.13 39.59 63.80
C LYS A 881 -29.67 39.86 63.41
N GLU A 882 -28.78 39.90 64.39
CA GLU A 882 -27.36 40.25 64.20
C GLU A 882 -26.48 39.04 63.86
N GLU A 883 -26.97 37.82 64.09
CA GLU A 883 -26.19 36.60 63.95
C GLU A 883 -26.12 36.09 62.50
N GLY A 884 -24.91 35.93 61.99
CA GLY A 884 -24.64 35.38 60.65
C GLY A 884 -24.56 33.85 60.65
N ASP A 885 -24.21 33.24 61.78
CA ASP A 885 -24.04 31.79 61.92
C ASP A 885 -25.39 31.06 62.09
N THR A 886 -25.65 30.07 61.25
CA THR A 886 -26.92 29.33 61.22
C THR A 886 -27.21 28.58 62.52
N VAL A 887 -26.20 28.02 63.18
CA VAL A 887 -26.37 27.25 64.43
C VAL A 887 -26.72 28.17 65.58
N LYS A 888 -25.98 29.29 65.69
CA LYS A 888 -26.26 30.30 66.70
C LYS A 888 -27.60 30.99 66.47
N PHE A 889 -27.98 31.23 65.21
CA PHE A 889 -29.31 31.72 64.85
C PHE A 889 -30.41 30.79 65.36
N GLN A 890 -30.32 29.48 65.10
CA GLN A 890 -31.31 28.50 65.56
C GLN A 890 -31.39 28.42 67.09
N SER A 891 -30.25 28.54 67.79
CA SER A 891 -30.22 28.61 69.25
C SER A 891 -30.93 29.86 69.79
N ALA A 892 -30.63 31.03 69.23
CA ALA A 892 -31.29 32.28 69.59
C ALA A 892 -32.80 32.22 69.29
N LYS A 893 -33.20 31.64 68.15
CA LYS A 893 -34.61 31.39 67.78
C LYS A 893 -35.32 30.57 68.87
N ALA A 894 -34.77 29.42 69.24
CA ALA A 894 -35.38 28.52 70.22
C ALA A 894 -35.54 29.21 71.58
N ASN A 895 -34.52 29.94 72.04
CA ASN A 895 -34.55 30.67 73.31
C ASN A 895 -35.58 31.81 73.30
N ALA A 896 -35.65 32.57 72.20
CA ALA A 896 -36.60 33.67 72.05
C ALA A 896 -38.06 33.18 72.07
N LEU A 897 -38.35 32.10 71.31
CA LEU A 897 -39.68 31.51 71.28
C LEU A 897 -40.10 30.93 72.64
N ALA A 898 -39.22 30.18 73.30
CA ALA A 898 -39.52 29.61 74.62
C ALA A 898 -39.81 30.70 75.67
N ALA A 899 -39.01 31.77 75.69
CA ALA A 899 -39.22 32.89 76.60
C ALA A 899 -40.53 33.64 76.30
N ALA A 900 -40.86 33.87 75.03
CA ALA A 900 -42.10 34.52 74.62
C ALA A 900 -43.33 33.68 74.99
N GLU A 901 -43.32 32.37 74.74
CA GLU A 901 -44.41 31.47 75.12
C GLU A 901 -44.65 31.42 76.64
N GLU A 902 -43.57 31.39 77.42
CA GLU A 902 -43.65 31.38 78.88
C GLU A 902 -44.22 32.70 79.42
N ALA A 903 -43.84 33.84 78.83
CA ALA A 903 -44.42 35.14 79.14
C ALA A 903 -45.93 35.19 78.84
N VAL A 904 -46.38 34.65 77.69
CA VAL A 904 -47.81 34.58 77.37
C VAL A 904 -48.58 33.74 78.39
N LYS A 905 -48.08 32.54 78.73
CA LYS A 905 -48.72 31.65 79.73
C LYS A 905 -48.81 32.31 81.11
N LYS A 906 -47.77 33.01 81.54
CA LYS A 906 -47.73 33.70 82.84
C LYS A 906 -48.61 34.94 82.87
N GLY A 907 -48.76 35.65 81.76
CA GLY A 907 -49.69 36.77 81.65
C GLY A 907 -51.15 36.34 81.83
N GLN A 908 -51.53 35.21 81.22
CA GLN A 908 -52.87 34.62 81.41
C GLN A 908 -53.10 34.20 82.87
N ALA A 909 -52.09 33.63 83.54
CA ALA A 909 -52.18 33.27 84.95
C ALA A 909 -52.34 34.50 85.87
N ALA A 910 -51.64 35.61 85.57
CA ALA A 910 -51.82 36.87 86.30
C ALA A 910 -53.24 37.42 86.13
N GLU A 911 -53.79 37.42 84.92
CA GLU A 911 -55.16 37.86 84.65
C GLU A 911 -56.19 37.01 85.40
N ALA A 912 -56.04 35.68 85.37
CA ALA A 912 -56.92 34.78 86.13
C ALA A 912 -56.84 35.02 87.65
N ALA A 913 -55.64 35.19 88.21
CA ALA A 913 -55.46 35.47 89.63
C ALA A 913 -56.07 36.82 90.04
N ALA A 914 -55.97 37.85 89.20
CA ALA A 914 -56.58 39.15 89.44
C ALA A 914 -58.11 39.11 89.44
N ASN A 915 -58.71 38.34 88.52
CA ASN A 915 -60.15 38.13 88.49
C ASN A 915 -60.64 37.45 89.79
N VAL A 916 -59.92 36.42 90.26
CA VAL A 916 -60.22 35.78 91.54
C VAL A 916 -60.09 36.75 92.71
N ALA A 917 -59.03 37.58 92.75
CA ALA A 917 -58.86 38.61 93.78
C ALA A 917 -60.03 39.62 93.79
N THR A 918 -60.47 40.03 92.59
CA THR A 918 -61.61 40.94 92.41
C THR A 918 -62.90 40.33 92.94
N ASP A 919 -63.16 39.05 92.66
CA ASP A 919 -64.36 38.37 93.14
C ASP A 919 -64.32 38.13 94.66
N LYS A 920 -63.14 37.89 95.23
CA LYS A 920 -62.96 37.78 96.68
C LYS A 920 -63.18 39.12 97.38
N ALA A 921 -62.72 40.23 96.81
CA ALA A 921 -63.00 41.56 97.32
C ALA A 921 -64.49 41.91 97.35
N LYS A 922 -65.24 41.53 96.30
CA LYS A 922 -66.71 41.68 96.28
C LYS A 922 -67.37 40.88 97.41
N LYS A 923 -66.97 39.61 97.59
CA LYS A 923 -67.48 38.76 98.68
C LYS A 923 -67.16 39.32 100.06
N ALA A 924 -65.96 39.89 100.26
CA ALA A 924 -65.59 40.57 101.49
C ALA A 924 -66.48 41.80 101.75
N ALA A 925 -66.79 42.59 100.72
CA ALA A 925 -67.70 43.74 100.81
C ALA A 925 -69.14 43.32 101.17
N GLU A 926 -69.66 42.25 100.57
CA GLU A 926 -70.97 41.68 100.89
C GLU A 926 -71.04 41.19 102.34
N ALA A 927 -70.01 40.49 102.82
CA ALA A 927 -69.92 40.04 104.21
C ALA A 927 -69.84 41.23 105.20
N ALA A 928 -69.13 42.29 104.85
CA ALA A 928 -69.06 43.50 105.66
C ALA A 928 -70.39 44.25 105.77
N GLU A 929 -71.17 44.31 104.70
CA GLU A 929 -72.55 44.82 104.70
C GLU A 929 -73.44 44.00 105.64
N LYS A 930 -73.37 42.67 105.58
CA LYS A 930 -74.11 41.77 106.47
C LYS A 930 -73.75 41.96 107.94
N ALA A 931 -72.46 42.05 108.27
CA ALA A 931 -71.99 42.31 109.63
C ALA A 931 -72.53 43.65 110.19
N LYS A 932 -72.56 44.72 109.38
CA LYS A 932 -73.17 46.00 109.76
C LYS A 932 -74.66 45.87 110.03
N LYS A 933 -75.38 45.14 109.18
CA LYS A 933 -76.82 44.91 109.32
C LYS A 933 -77.12 44.16 110.62
N ALA A 934 -76.35 43.10 110.92
CA ALA A 934 -76.49 42.32 112.15
C ALA A 934 -76.27 43.16 113.43
N ALA A 935 -75.27 44.03 113.46
CA ALA A 935 -75.04 44.92 114.60
C ALA A 935 -76.13 46.01 114.75
N ALA A 936 -76.59 46.58 113.64
CA ALA A 936 -77.67 47.57 113.65
C ALA A 936 -79.00 46.99 114.17
N GLU A 937 -79.32 45.75 113.78
CA GLU A 937 -80.50 45.03 114.26
C GLU A 937 -80.43 44.72 115.76
N SER A 938 -79.26 44.36 116.30
CA SER A 938 -79.11 44.16 117.76
C SER A 938 -79.17 45.48 118.57
N ALA A 939 -78.60 46.57 118.04
CA ALA A 939 -78.69 47.89 118.67
C ALA A 939 -80.15 48.38 118.82
N LEU A 940 -81.01 48.07 117.83
CA LEU A 940 -82.45 48.32 117.90
C LEU A 940 -83.14 47.49 119.00
N LYS A 941 -82.79 46.20 119.15
CA LYS A 941 -83.29 45.32 120.23
C LYS A 941 -82.91 45.84 121.63
N LYS A 942 -81.70 46.39 121.81
CA LYS A 942 -81.26 47.01 123.08
C LYS A 942 -82.01 48.32 123.41
N LYS A 943 -82.27 49.19 122.41
CA LYS A 943 -83.07 50.43 122.61
C LYS A 943 -84.51 50.15 123.01
N LEU A 944 -85.16 49.14 122.43
CA LEU A 944 -86.53 48.75 122.78
C LEU A 944 -86.63 48.25 124.24
N LYS A 945 -85.62 47.53 124.74
CA LYS A 945 -85.56 47.05 126.13
C LYS A 945 -85.41 48.15 127.18
N VAL A 946 -84.80 49.29 126.83
CA VAL A 946 -84.62 50.46 127.73
C VAL A 946 -85.88 51.33 127.84
N LEU A 947 -86.69 51.42 126.77
CA LEU A 947 -87.92 52.20 126.74
C LEU A 947 -89.06 51.62 127.61
N GLU A 948 -89.04 50.31 127.86
CA GLU A 948 -90.07 49.62 128.66
C GLU A 948 -89.95 49.90 130.17
N ILE A 949 -88.76 50.27 130.67
CA ILE A 949 -88.49 50.51 132.10
C ILE A 949 -88.87 51.93 132.55
N VAL A 950 -88.88 52.92 131.65
CA VAL A 950 -89.08 54.35 132.00
C VAL A 950 -90.56 54.73 132.18
N LYS A 951 -91.53 53.93 131.72
CA LYS A 951 -92.97 54.24 131.84
C LYS A 951 -93.63 53.87 133.18
N LYS A 952 -92.94 53.22 134.13
CA LYS A 952 -93.59 52.60 135.31
C LYS A 952 -93.72 53.46 136.58
N TYR A 953 -93.21 54.70 136.68
CA TYR A 953 -93.30 55.50 137.92
C TYR A 953 -93.47 57.04 137.74
N SER A 954 -94.72 57.51 137.54
CA SER A 954 -95.24 58.79 138.11
C SER A 954 -96.78 58.87 138.05
N LYS A 955 -97.40 59.32 139.14
CA LYS A 955 -98.74 59.00 139.66
C LYS A 955 -99.83 60.06 139.39
N ARG A 956 -101.08 59.58 139.23
CA ARG A 956 -102.36 60.01 139.87
C ARG A 956 -103.05 61.32 139.41
N GLY A 957 -104.29 61.18 138.89
CA GLY A 957 -105.36 62.16 139.14
C GLY A 957 -106.46 62.32 138.06
N TYR A 958 -107.65 61.78 138.35
CA TYR A 958 -109.01 62.17 137.92
C TYR A 958 -109.63 61.73 136.56
N ASN A 959 -110.55 60.78 136.73
CA ASN A 959 -111.96 60.70 136.32
C ASN A 959 -112.44 60.75 134.85
N VAL A 960 -112.96 59.57 134.44
CA VAL A 960 -114.34 59.23 134.03
C VAL A 960 -115.01 60.15 133.01
N VAL A 961 -115.31 59.60 131.83
CA VAL A 961 -116.68 59.23 131.37
C VAL A 961 -116.56 58.54 130.00
N ASP A 962 -117.29 57.43 129.89
CA ASP A 962 -117.61 56.68 128.67
C ASP A 962 -118.08 57.59 127.54
N ASN A 963 -117.71 57.26 126.31
CA ASN A 963 -118.67 56.78 125.31
C ASN A 963 -118.02 56.72 123.93
N ASP A 964 -118.38 55.64 123.26
CA ASP A 964 -118.83 55.66 121.88
C ASP A 964 -117.78 55.95 120.80
N GLU A 965 -117.55 54.87 120.06
CA GLU A 965 -118.17 54.78 118.74
C GLU A 965 -117.40 55.44 117.59
N GLN A 966 -117.29 54.60 116.56
CA GLN A 966 -117.31 54.97 115.16
C GLN A 966 -116.01 55.50 114.53
N VAL A 967 -115.65 54.73 113.49
CA VAL A 967 -115.65 55.17 112.09
C VAL A 967 -114.28 55.45 111.50
N LEU A 968 -113.94 54.49 110.63
CA LEU A 968 -113.56 54.66 109.23
C LEU A 968 -112.49 55.70 108.93
N ASN A 969 -111.35 55.19 108.49
CA ASN A 969 -110.92 55.22 107.08
C ASN A 969 -109.61 54.41 107.07
N GLU A 970 -109.52 53.16 106.58
CA GLU A 970 -109.93 52.64 105.26
C GLU A 970 -109.61 53.59 104.11
N VAL A 971 -109.08 52.99 103.03
CA VAL A 971 -108.57 53.56 101.76
C VAL A 971 -107.06 53.83 101.78
N GLU A 972 -106.23 53.31 100.88
CA GLU A 972 -106.32 52.27 99.83
C GLU A 972 -104.93 52.26 99.15
N GLU A 973 -104.50 51.08 98.68
CA GLU A 973 -103.76 50.84 97.43
C GLU A 973 -102.35 51.45 97.21
N GLN A 974 -101.38 50.74 96.61
CA GLN A 974 -101.40 49.62 95.65
C GLN A 974 -100.07 48.84 95.79
N ALA A 975 -100.09 47.51 95.96
CA ALA A 975 -99.90 46.46 94.92
C ALA A 975 -98.44 46.35 94.41
N ASN A 976 -97.74 45.21 94.34
CA ASN A 976 -97.90 43.76 94.58
C ASN A 976 -96.47 43.27 94.98
N GLU A 977 -96.16 42.34 95.88
CA GLU A 977 -96.66 40.99 96.19
C GLU A 977 -96.40 39.92 95.12
N GLU A 978 -96.15 38.70 95.64
CA GLU A 978 -96.04 37.38 94.98
C GLU A 978 -94.65 37.04 94.39
N GLU A 979 -94.08 35.83 94.56
CA GLU A 979 -94.49 34.53 95.11
C GLU A 979 -93.17 33.72 95.31
N GLU A 980 -92.99 32.97 96.39
CA GLU A 980 -93.17 31.49 96.47
C GLU A 980 -92.54 30.70 95.30
N GLU A 981 -91.66 29.74 95.59
CA GLU A 981 -92.05 28.32 95.67
C GLU A 981 -90.84 27.41 95.95
N GLU A 982 -91.07 26.45 96.84
CA GLU A 982 -90.39 25.16 96.93
C GLU A 982 -90.70 24.33 95.68
N GLU A 983 -89.87 23.35 95.31
CA GLU A 983 -90.29 21.94 95.19
C GLU A 983 -89.23 21.05 94.51
N GLU A 984 -89.41 19.77 94.81
CA GLU A 984 -88.63 18.58 94.50
C GLU A 984 -88.78 18.06 93.05
N GLU A 985 -88.24 16.86 92.84
CA GLU A 985 -88.67 15.80 91.90
C GLU A 985 -87.88 15.54 90.60
N GLU A 986 -87.15 14.41 90.65
CA GLU A 986 -87.32 13.18 89.86
C GLU A 986 -87.21 13.12 88.32
N ALA A 987 -86.50 12.04 87.92
CA ALA A 987 -86.80 11.07 86.85
C ALA A 987 -86.53 11.35 85.35
N ASP A 988 -85.58 10.58 84.82
CA ASP A 988 -85.62 9.62 83.69
C ASP A 988 -86.05 9.98 82.24
N HIS A 989 -85.18 9.48 81.35
CA HIS A 989 -85.40 8.81 80.05
C HIS A 989 -85.96 9.55 78.80
N SER A 990 -85.13 9.47 77.74
CA SER A 990 -85.42 8.89 76.41
C SER A 990 -85.92 9.75 75.22
N VAL A 991 -85.16 9.63 74.12
CA VAL A 991 -85.58 9.24 72.74
C VAL A 991 -86.09 10.30 71.71
N LEU A 992 -85.29 10.36 70.62
CA LEU A 992 -85.54 10.38 69.15
C LEU A 992 -86.26 11.52 68.37
N ASN A 993 -85.55 11.88 67.27
CA ASN A 993 -85.92 11.99 65.84
C ASN A 993 -87.01 12.94 65.30
N ASP A 994 -86.69 13.63 64.18
CA ASP A 994 -87.06 13.27 62.79
C ASP A 994 -86.59 14.39 61.81
N VAL A 995 -85.85 14.15 60.71
CA VAL A 995 -86.08 13.41 59.43
C VAL A 995 -86.54 14.32 58.27
N LYS A 996 -85.83 14.21 57.12
CA LYS A 996 -86.32 13.91 55.75
C LYS A 996 -85.18 14.04 54.72
N ILE A 997 -85.04 13.30 53.61
CA ILE A 997 -85.38 11.94 53.09
C ILE A 997 -84.98 11.98 51.59
N GLY A 998 -84.64 10.82 51.01
CA GLY A 998 -84.70 10.50 49.57
C GLY A 998 -83.49 9.66 49.15
N ASP A 999 -83.48 8.32 49.30
CA ASP A 999 -84.15 7.27 48.47
C ASP A 999 -83.43 7.14 47.10
N ASP A 1000 -83.11 5.99 46.51
CA ASP A 1000 -83.31 4.56 46.82
C ASP A 1000 -82.43 3.74 45.86
N ASP A 1001 -82.51 2.41 46.02
CA ASP A 1001 -82.22 1.32 45.09
C ASP A 1001 -80.96 0.48 45.30
N GLU A 1002 -81.30 -0.70 45.85
CA GLU A 1002 -80.61 -1.98 45.98
C GLU A 1002 -80.10 -2.52 44.63
N GLU A 1003 -79.10 -3.40 44.69
CA GLU A 1003 -79.27 -4.83 44.38
C GLU A 1003 -77.97 -5.58 44.77
N GLU A 1004 -78.12 -6.63 45.56
CA GLU A 1004 -77.16 -7.72 45.68
C GLU A 1004 -77.19 -8.57 44.41
N GLU A 1005 -76.10 -9.26 44.07
CA GLU A 1005 -76.14 -10.70 43.74
C GLU A 1005 -74.74 -11.31 43.91
N GLU A 1006 -74.75 -12.54 44.41
CA GLU A 1006 -73.64 -13.47 44.52
C GLU A 1006 -73.23 -14.03 43.13
N GLU A 1007 -72.03 -14.59 43.02
CA GLU A 1007 -71.81 -16.01 42.66
C GLU A 1007 -70.33 -16.31 42.35
N GLU A 1008 -69.85 -17.32 43.07
CA GLU A 1008 -69.16 -18.55 42.66
C GLU A 1008 -68.09 -18.62 41.53
N GLU A 1009 -67.04 -19.37 41.90
CA GLU A 1009 -66.30 -20.41 41.16
C GLU A 1009 -65.75 -20.17 39.74
N GLU A 1010 -64.46 -20.46 39.56
CA GLU A 1010 -64.06 -21.76 38.98
C GLU A 1010 -62.53 -21.95 39.06
N GLU A 1011 -62.16 -23.18 39.41
CA GLU A 1011 -60.84 -23.77 39.27
C GLU A 1011 -60.46 -23.91 37.79
N GLU A 1012 -59.16 -23.88 37.47
CA GLU A 1012 -58.64 -24.85 36.52
C GLU A 1012 -57.37 -25.50 37.10
N GLU A 1013 -57.46 -26.83 37.09
CA GLU A 1013 -56.59 -27.84 37.62
C GLU A 1013 -55.47 -28.21 36.61
N GLU A 1014 -54.44 -28.82 37.18
CA GLU A 1014 -53.74 -30.01 36.67
C GLU A 1014 -52.55 -29.97 35.69
N THR A 1015 -51.66 -30.92 36.06
CA THR A 1015 -50.56 -31.58 35.34
C THR A 1015 -49.18 -30.90 35.40
N GLU A 1016 -48.09 -31.55 35.79
CA GLU A 1016 -47.83 -32.98 35.94
C GLU A 1016 -46.68 -33.26 36.91
N VAL A 1017 -46.83 -34.41 37.55
CA VAL A 1017 -45.97 -35.11 38.50
C VAL A 1017 -44.62 -35.48 37.89
N LYS A 1018 -43.55 -35.44 38.71
CA LYS A 1018 -42.58 -36.55 38.86
C LYS A 1018 -41.69 -36.35 40.08
N GLU A 1019 -42.13 -36.93 41.19
CA GLU A 1019 -41.22 -37.63 42.09
C GLU A 1019 -40.63 -38.84 41.35
N GLU A 1020 -39.33 -39.09 41.49
CA GLU A 1020 -38.89 -40.32 42.13
C GLU A 1020 -37.41 -40.24 42.57
N GLU A 1021 -37.22 -40.73 43.78
CA GLU A 1021 -36.03 -41.27 44.43
C GLU A 1021 -35.17 -42.10 43.45
N GLY A 1022 -33.88 -42.33 43.63
CA GLY A 1022 -32.95 -42.21 44.73
C GLY A 1022 -31.73 -43.08 44.40
N ALA A 1023 -30.60 -42.81 45.04
CA ALA A 1023 -29.62 -43.80 45.54
C ALA A 1023 -28.25 -43.15 45.79
N ARG A 1024 -27.76 -43.43 47.01
CA ARG A 1024 -26.46 -43.11 47.60
C ARG A 1024 -25.29 -43.73 46.83
N GLU A 1025 -24.11 -43.11 46.89
CA GLU A 1025 -23.01 -43.46 47.82
C GLU A 1025 -21.79 -42.52 47.63
N GLU A 1026 -21.33 -41.95 48.76
CA GLU A 1026 -19.92 -41.82 49.21
C GLU A 1026 -18.85 -41.23 48.25
N GLU A 1027 -17.99 -40.27 48.60
CA GLU A 1027 -17.21 -40.08 49.82
C GLU A 1027 -16.56 -38.66 49.82
N GLN A 1028 -16.36 -38.10 51.03
CA GLN A 1028 -15.24 -37.26 51.50
C GLN A 1028 -14.76 -36.01 50.69
N ALA A 1029 -14.90 -34.81 51.27
CA ALA A 1029 -13.89 -34.21 52.17
C ALA A 1029 -14.10 -32.69 52.39
N GLN A 1030 -14.40 -32.35 53.66
CA GLN A 1030 -13.97 -31.19 54.46
C GLN A 1030 -14.31 -29.73 54.03
N SER A 1031 -15.39 -29.23 54.63
CA SER A 1031 -15.45 -28.16 55.68
C SER A 1031 -14.45 -26.99 55.62
N SER A 1032 -14.81 -25.73 55.93
CA SER A 1032 -15.81 -25.27 56.90
C SER A 1032 -16.27 -23.83 56.65
N ALA A 1033 -17.57 -23.64 56.85
CA ALA A 1033 -18.29 -22.38 56.96
C ALA A 1033 -17.93 -21.57 58.23
N HIS A 1034 -18.26 -20.29 58.28
CA HIS A 1034 -19.52 -19.86 58.93
C HIS A 1034 -19.79 -18.36 58.78
N GLN A 1035 -21.03 -18.07 58.35
CA GLN A 1035 -21.77 -16.83 58.57
C GLN A 1035 -22.06 -16.64 60.07
N SER A 1036 -22.28 -15.40 60.52
CA SER A 1036 -23.59 -14.91 61.03
C SER A 1036 -23.46 -13.53 61.71
N SER A 1037 -24.40 -12.62 61.36
CA SER A 1037 -25.24 -11.70 62.18
C SER A 1037 -24.74 -11.12 63.53
N VAL A 1038 -25.16 -10.00 64.12
CA VAL A 1038 -26.12 -8.88 63.93
C VAL A 1038 -25.94 -7.97 65.19
N ALA A 1039 -26.27 -6.67 65.06
CA ALA A 1039 -26.70 -5.68 66.08
C ALA A 1039 -25.75 -5.04 67.12
N GLU A 1040 -25.89 -3.69 67.15
CA GLU A 1040 -25.95 -2.72 68.28
C GLU A 1040 -24.91 -2.73 69.42
N LEU A 1041 -24.21 -1.60 69.62
CA LEU A 1041 -24.47 -0.68 70.74
C LEU A 1041 -23.56 0.57 70.75
N GLU A 1042 -24.09 1.60 71.39
CA GLU A 1042 -23.65 2.98 71.56
C GLU A 1042 -22.43 3.23 72.47
N ASN A 1043 -21.82 4.40 72.24
CA ASN A 1043 -21.29 5.41 73.18
C ASN A 1043 -20.15 5.18 74.22
N GLN A 1044 -19.22 6.15 74.14
CA GLN A 1044 -18.61 6.97 75.22
C GLN A 1044 -17.31 6.57 75.98
N LYS A 1045 -16.30 7.46 75.77
CA LYS A 1045 -15.41 8.17 76.74
C LYS A 1045 -14.39 7.44 77.64
N LYS A 1046 -13.14 7.97 77.55
CA LYS A 1046 -12.10 8.23 78.59
C LYS A 1046 -11.48 6.98 79.28
N GLU A 1047 -10.23 6.92 79.76
CA GLU A 1047 -9.10 7.82 80.03
C GLU A 1047 -7.82 6.97 80.27
N SER A 1048 -6.64 7.60 80.20
CA SER A 1048 -5.35 7.29 80.88
C SER A 1048 -4.36 6.18 80.41
N GLN A 1049 -3.14 6.66 80.08
CA GLN A 1049 -1.75 6.23 80.41
C GLN A 1049 -1.51 4.79 80.90
N GLU A 1050 -0.47 4.06 80.48
CA GLU A 1050 0.97 4.37 80.66
C GLU A 1050 1.88 3.44 79.80
N LYS A 1051 3.14 3.86 79.64
CA LYS A 1051 4.19 3.42 78.69
C LYS A 1051 4.79 2.01 78.95
N SER A 1052 5.34 1.38 77.91
CA SER A 1052 6.79 1.05 77.80
C SER A 1052 7.16 0.31 76.49
N ASP A 1053 7.98 0.98 75.68
CA ASP A 1053 9.13 0.54 74.85
C ASP A 1053 9.20 -0.87 74.20
N GLU A 1054 8.96 -0.93 72.87
CA GLU A 1054 9.78 -1.65 71.86
C GLU A 1054 9.50 -1.07 70.44
N PRO A 1055 10.45 -1.16 69.47
CA PRO A 1055 10.55 -0.23 68.34
C PRO A 1055 9.51 -0.49 67.24
N PRO A 1056 9.01 0.54 66.52
CA PRO A 1056 8.07 0.32 65.43
C PRO A 1056 8.77 -0.26 64.20
N SER A 1057 8.23 -1.39 63.74
CA SER A 1057 8.52 -2.05 62.47
C SER A 1057 8.05 -1.20 61.27
N ASP A 1058 8.85 -1.19 60.21
CA ASP A 1058 8.79 -0.37 58.98
C ASP A 1058 7.59 -0.63 58.04
N ASN A 1059 6.37 -0.81 58.56
CA ASN A 1059 5.18 -1.05 57.72
C ASN A 1059 4.14 0.08 57.71
N ASN A 1060 4.46 1.26 58.26
CA ASN A 1060 3.56 2.43 58.17
C ASN A 1060 4.23 3.72 57.63
N ALA A 1061 5.48 3.64 57.17
CA ALA A 1061 6.17 4.77 56.54
C ALA A 1061 5.78 4.99 55.06
N GLN A 1062 5.23 3.98 54.39
CA GLN A 1062 4.87 4.06 52.97
C GLN A 1062 3.51 4.77 52.74
N ALA A 1063 2.61 4.77 53.71
CA ALA A 1063 1.32 5.47 53.63
C ALA A 1063 1.43 6.98 53.91
N LEU A 1064 2.43 7.42 54.68
CA LEU A 1064 2.65 8.85 54.99
C LEU A 1064 3.55 9.57 53.98
N LEU A 1065 4.27 8.84 53.12
CA LEU A 1065 5.10 9.41 52.05
C LEU A 1065 4.35 9.57 50.71
N SER A 1066 3.26 8.83 50.47
CA SER A 1066 2.44 8.97 49.25
C SER A 1066 1.65 10.27 49.18
N ASP A 1067 1.20 10.80 50.33
CA ASP A 1067 0.41 12.03 50.36
C ASP A 1067 1.28 13.29 50.20
N ASN A 1068 2.56 13.23 50.59
CA ASN A 1068 3.51 14.32 50.33
C ASN A 1068 4.04 14.37 48.89
N TYR A 1069 4.01 13.26 48.15
CA TYR A 1069 4.45 13.24 46.75
C TYR A 1069 3.45 13.93 45.80
N LYS A 1070 2.14 13.89 46.11
CA LYS A 1070 1.11 14.62 45.35
C LYS A 1070 1.28 16.15 45.46
N ASN A 1071 1.60 16.64 46.65
CA ASN A 1071 1.87 18.07 46.88
C ASN A 1071 3.12 18.56 46.12
N PHE A 1072 4.14 17.71 45.92
CA PHE A 1072 5.34 18.10 45.18
C PHE A 1072 5.11 18.15 43.65
N THR A 1073 4.32 17.21 43.10
CA THR A 1073 3.93 17.25 41.68
C THR A 1073 3.04 18.44 41.35
N ASP A 1074 2.13 18.82 42.24
CA ASP A 1074 1.27 19.99 42.06
C ASP A 1074 2.03 21.30 42.22
N PHE A 1075 3.02 21.36 43.12
CA PHE A 1075 3.91 22.51 43.24
C PHE A 1075 4.80 22.67 42.00
N LYS A 1076 5.29 21.57 41.43
CA LYS A 1076 6.06 21.59 40.18
C LYS A 1076 5.22 22.03 38.99
N LYS A 1077 3.96 21.58 38.90
CA LYS A 1077 3.02 22.00 37.86
C LYS A 1077 2.68 23.49 37.97
N LYS A 1078 2.45 23.99 39.19
CA LYS A 1078 2.24 25.43 39.46
C LYS A 1078 3.50 26.27 39.18
N ALA A 1079 4.70 25.75 39.44
CA ALA A 1079 5.95 26.43 39.12
C ALA A 1079 6.23 26.49 37.61
N ASP A 1080 5.93 25.41 36.87
CA ASP A 1080 6.07 25.35 35.41
C ASP A 1080 5.02 26.25 34.72
N ASP A 1081 3.79 26.31 35.24
CA ASP A 1081 2.75 27.21 34.73
C ASP A 1081 3.05 28.69 35.05
N LEU A 1082 3.62 28.98 36.22
CA LEU A 1082 4.11 30.34 36.56
C LEU A 1082 5.28 30.74 35.66
N THR A 1083 6.18 29.82 35.36
CA THR A 1083 7.32 30.06 34.45
C THR A 1083 6.87 30.28 33.01
N LYS A 1084 5.87 29.51 32.52
CA LYS A 1084 5.25 29.74 31.20
C LYS A 1084 4.51 31.07 31.11
N ASN A 1085 3.80 31.47 32.17
CA ASN A 1085 3.14 32.78 32.20
C ASN A 1085 4.15 33.92 32.21
N ILE A 1086 5.25 33.82 32.97
CA ILE A 1086 6.31 34.83 32.97
C ILE A 1086 6.96 34.95 31.58
N ILE A 1087 7.24 33.84 30.90
CA ILE A 1087 7.80 33.83 29.53
C ILE A 1087 6.83 34.48 28.53
N ASN A 1088 5.53 34.17 28.61
CA ASN A 1088 4.52 34.77 27.73
C ASN A 1088 4.30 36.28 27.96
N THR A 1089 4.56 36.80 29.16
CA THR A 1089 4.53 38.25 29.43
C THR A 1089 5.82 38.99 29.04
N ILE A 1090 6.93 38.29 28.82
CA ILE A 1090 8.21 38.90 28.42
C ILE A 1090 8.35 38.96 26.90
N ASP A 1091 7.73 38.04 26.14
CA ASP A 1091 7.76 38.03 24.67
C ASP A 1091 6.72 38.96 24.00
N GLY A 1092 5.95 39.72 24.77
CA GLY A 1092 4.90 40.60 24.27
C GLY A 1092 5.32 42.02 23.88
N ASP A 1093 6.56 42.44 24.14
CA ASP A 1093 6.97 43.86 23.95
C ASP A 1093 8.42 44.03 23.45
N ALA A 1094 8.81 43.26 22.43
CA ALA A 1094 10.05 43.47 21.67
C ALA A 1094 9.77 44.12 20.30
N GLY A 1095 8.85 45.09 20.30
CA GLY A 1095 8.43 45.84 19.11
C GLY A 1095 8.96 47.28 19.07
N VAL A 1096 10.01 47.64 19.81
CA VAL A 1096 10.71 48.92 19.64
C VAL A 1096 12.18 48.74 20.05
N ILE A 1097 13.08 49.20 19.16
CA ILE A 1097 14.54 49.41 19.27
C ILE A 1097 15.39 48.38 18.47
N ASP A 1098 15.83 48.87 17.30
CA ASP A 1098 16.83 48.41 16.30
C ASP A 1098 16.64 47.07 15.57
#